data_AF-A0A842XT64-F1
#
_entry.id   AF-A0A842XT64-F1
#
_cell.length_a   1.000
_cell.length_b   1.000
_cell.length_c   1.000
_cell.angle_alpha   90.00
_cell.angle_beta   90.00
_cell.angle_gamma   90.00
#
_symmetry.space_group_name_H-M   'P 1'
#
loop_
_entity.id
_entity.type
_entity.pdbx_description
1 polymer ?
#
loop_
_entity_poly.entity_id
_entity_poly.type
_entity_poly.pdbx_seq_one_letter_code
_entity_poly.pdbx_strand_id
1 'polypeptide(L)'
;VELENGKRAESVTEEVVRRLEERFEKRVPSVEDAQDLVVEVLKKRGYGKVAEEYQVYREKKEEIRKLREKLGIEEPKLTVNALEVLRKRYLLRDEQGKIIETPARTFRRVAEAIAKVDKEYGGNPKESEKVFYEMIVRTEFLPNSPTLFNAGTALGQLSACFVLPVEDSLESIFAAVKNMALIEKSGGGVGFDFSRLRPKGDMVKSTKGVASGPVSFMGVFDSATEVIKAGGKRRGAMMGVLRADHPDVVEFITCKQKSGVLSNFNVSVAVTDNFMKKVEEDEEYWLINPRNREKVGRLKAEDVWELMAKSAWESGDPGVIFIDEINRRNPIAEVGRIESTNPCGEQPLLPYESCNLGSVNLSRMVENGKVNWNKLRETVRNAVHFLDNVIDANRFPLNEIEEMTRANRKIGLGVMGFADMLIKLGVPYDSEEALRLAEKLMRFVSEEARRKSVELGEERGSFPNFDRSVWKDKYSGMRNATITTIAPTGSISIIAGCSSGIEPLFAVSFMRKVLEGTRLFEINPLFEMIAKERGFYSAGLLEEIAGTGSVQGIRGVPEDVKRVFVTALDISPEWHVRMQAAFQKYTDNAVSKTVNVPHEARVEDVEKVFWLAYRLKCKGITVYRYGSKPEQVLNIGEIKTEKRRFVSVESEYAGGCPTKTCPFPN
;
A
#
# COMPACT_ATOMS: atom_id res chain seq x y z
N VAL A 1 -26.80 -12.63 14.33
CA VAL A 1 -27.47 -12.45 15.62
C VAL A 1 -28.94 -12.63 15.29
N GLU A 2 -29.41 -13.87 15.43
CA GLU A 2 -30.79 -14.26 15.11
C GLU A 2 -31.82 -13.34 15.77
N LEU A 3 -33.02 -13.22 15.19
CA LEU A 3 -34.13 -12.35 15.65
C LEU A 3 -34.46 -12.46 17.15
N GLU A 4 -34.16 -13.60 17.80
CA GLU A 4 -34.31 -13.77 19.25
C GLU A 4 -33.34 -12.92 20.08
N ASN A 5 -32.14 -12.65 19.57
CA ASN A 5 -31.10 -11.91 20.28
C ASN A 5 -31.30 -10.39 20.20
N GLY A 6 -31.96 -9.88 19.14
CA GLY A 6 -32.36 -8.47 19.03
C GLY A 6 -33.37 -8.07 20.11
N LYS A 7 -34.43 -8.86 20.29
CA LYS A 7 -35.43 -8.65 21.35
C LYS A 7 -34.83 -8.78 22.76
N ARG A 8 -33.87 -9.69 22.94
CA ARG A 8 -33.12 -9.83 24.20
C ARG A 8 -32.27 -8.59 24.48
N ALA A 9 -31.58 -8.05 23.48
CA ALA A 9 -30.79 -6.83 23.61
C ALA A 9 -31.67 -5.61 23.92
N GLU A 10 -32.79 -5.46 23.21
CA GLU A 10 -33.77 -4.38 23.45
C GLU A 10 -34.31 -4.44 24.89
N SER A 11 -34.71 -5.62 25.36
CA SER A 11 -35.19 -5.79 26.73
C SER A 11 -34.11 -5.55 27.80
N VAL A 12 -32.84 -5.85 27.50
CA VAL A 12 -31.69 -5.48 28.36
C VAL A 12 -31.53 -3.95 28.37
N THR A 13 -31.62 -3.30 27.21
CA THR A 13 -31.51 -1.85 27.06
C THR A 13 -32.63 -1.12 27.79
N GLU A 14 -33.88 -1.55 27.67
CA GLU A 14 -35.01 -0.97 28.40
C GLU A 14 -34.81 -1.03 29.91
N GLU A 15 -34.31 -2.15 30.43
CA GLU A 15 -34.02 -2.27 31.86
C GLU A 15 -32.85 -1.38 32.29
N VAL A 16 -31.81 -1.26 31.46
CA VAL A 16 -30.69 -0.34 31.71
C VAL A 16 -31.19 1.10 31.74
N VAL A 17 -32.03 1.51 30.78
CA VAL A 17 -32.61 2.86 30.71
C VAL A 17 -33.48 3.13 31.93
N ARG A 18 -34.40 2.23 32.28
CA ARG A 18 -35.24 2.38 33.48
C ARG A 18 -34.41 2.54 34.75
N ARG A 19 -33.37 1.72 34.92
CA ARG A 19 -32.47 1.81 36.09
C ARG A 19 -31.60 3.06 36.07
N LEU A 20 -31.24 3.57 34.89
CA LEU A 20 -30.57 4.86 34.77
C LEU A 20 -31.50 5.99 35.21
N GLU A 21 -32.76 5.99 34.76
CA GLU A 21 -33.77 6.98 35.17
C GLU A 21 -34.03 6.93 36.68
N GLU A 22 -34.18 5.74 37.25
CA GLU A 22 -34.37 5.54 38.70
C GLU A 22 -33.15 5.99 39.52
N ARG A 23 -31.94 5.62 39.10
CA ARG A 23 -30.72 5.82 39.90
C ARG A 23 -30.13 7.23 39.73
N PHE A 24 -30.48 7.93 38.65
CA PHE A 24 -29.93 9.23 38.27
C PHE A 24 -30.99 10.32 38.13
N GLU A 25 -32.11 10.20 38.86
CA GLU A 25 -33.21 11.18 38.85
C GLU A 25 -32.75 12.63 39.13
N LYS A 26 -31.69 12.81 39.95
CA LYS A 26 -31.20 14.13 40.39
C LYS A 26 -29.92 14.61 39.70
N ARG A 27 -29.30 13.81 38.82
CA ARG A 27 -28.07 14.18 38.11
C ARG A 27 -27.98 13.51 36.76
N VAL A 28 -27.39 14.15 35.76
CA VAL A 28 -27.16 13.49 34.46
C VAL A 28 -26.14 12.35 34.66
N PRO A 29 -26.45 11.10 34.27
CA PRO A 29 -25.50 9.99 34.34
C PRO A 29 -24.32 10.22 33.40
N SER A 30 -23.12 9.82 33.85
CA SER A 30 -21.95 9.78 32.97
C SER A 30 -21.99 8.56 32.04
N VAL A 31 -21.12 8.56 31.02
CA VAL A 31 -20.98 7.39 30.13
C VAL A 31 -20.53 6.15 30.91
N GLU A 32 -19.69 6.32 31.93
CA GLU A 32 -19.21 5.22 32.77
C GLU A 32 -20.35 4.66 33.64
N ASP A 33 -21.18 5.54 34.21
CA ASP A 33 -22.37 5.16 34.98
C ASP A 33 -23.32 4.29 34.14
N ALA A 34 -23.53 4.63 32.86
CA ALA A 34 -24.34 3.84 31.93
C ALA A 34 -23.70 2.49 31.61
N GLN A 35 -22.39 2.45 31.38
CA GLN A 35 -21.67 1.21 31.07
C GLN A 35 -21.63 0.24 32.26
N ASP A 36 -21.48 0.74 33.48
CA ASP A 36 -21.55 -0.06 34.71
C ASP A 36 -22.92 -0.74 34.84
N LEU A 37 -23.99 0.00 34.56
CA LEU A 37 -25.36 -0.52 34.57
C LEU A 37 -25.60 -1.56 33.47
N VAL A 38 -25.02 -1.39 32.28
CA VAL A 38 -25.07 -2.42 31.22
C VAL A 38 -24.44 -3.72 31.71
N VAL A 39 -23.24 -3.67 32.31
CA VAL A 39 -22.55 -4.86 32.86
C VAL A 39 -23.36 -5.49 33.99
N GLU A 40 -23.95 -4.68 34.87
CA GLU A 40 -24.78 -5.16 35.98
C GLU A 40 -26.03 -5.89 35.47
N VAL A 41 -26.75 -5.31 34.51
CA VAL A 41 -27.97 -5.90 33.94
C VAL A 41 -27.65 -7.17 33.16
N LEU A 42 -26.56 -7.18 32.39
CA LEU A 42 -26.11 -8.39 31.68
C LEU A 42 -25.79 -9.53 32.66
N LYS A 43 -25.09 -9.25 33.75
CA LYS A 43 -24.81 -10.25 34.81
C LYS A 43 -26.09 -10.75 35.48
N LYS A 44 -27.01 -9.84 35.86
CA LYS A 44 -28.28 -10.18 36.51
C LYS A 44 -29.20 -11.04 35.63
N ARG A 45 -29.15 -10.86 34.31
CA ARG A 45 -29.93 -11.66 33.36
C ARG A 45 -29.24 -12.96 32.91
N GLY A 46 -28.15 -13.35 33.56
CA GLY A 46 -27.45 -14.61 33.28
C GLY A 46 -26.52 -14.56 32.06
N TYR A 47 -26.27 -13.37 31.48
CA TYR A 47 -25.34 -13.19 30.36
C TYR A 47 -23.91 -12.92 30.85
N GLY A 48 -23.42 -13.72 31.81
CA GLY A 48 -22.12 -13.51 32.47
C GLY A 48 -20.94 -13.41 31.50
N LYS A 49 -20.91 -14.30 30.50
CA LYS A 49 -19.85 -14.30 29.47
C LYS A 49 -19.86 -13.03 28.60
N VAL A 50 -21.04 -12.54 28.23
CA VAL A 50 -21.18 -11.29 27.45
C VAL A 50 -20.76 -10.10 28.29
N ALA A 51 -21.10 -10.11 29.58
CA ALA A 51 -20.68 -9.06 30.52
C ALA A 51 -19.15 -9.03 30.68
N GLU A 52 -18.49 -10.18 30.77
CA GLU A 52 -17.03 -10.28 30.81
C GLU A 52 -16.39 -9.76 29.51
N GLU A 53 -16.87 -10.18 28.34
CA GLU A 53 -16.35 -9.70 27.05
C GLU A 53 -16.57 -8.18 26.87
N TYR A 54 -17.74 -7.66 27.29
CA TYR A 54 -18.03 -6.22 27.28
C TYR A 54 -17.10 -5.45 28.23
N GLN A 55 -16.78 -6.02 29.38
CA GLN A 55 -15.89 -5.42 30.37
C GLN A 55 -14.44 -5.37 29.86
N VAL A 56 -13.95 -6.44 29.22
CA VAL A 56 -12.64 -6.46 28.54
C VAL A 56 -12.59 -5.41 27.41
N TYR A 57 -13.67 -5.27 26.63
CA TYR A 57 -13.75 -4.22 25.60
C TYR A 57 -13.69 -2.81 26.19
N ARG A 58 -14.38 -2.56 27.31
CA ARG A 58 -14.36 -1.29 28.03
C ARG A 58 -12.99 -0.97 28.59
N GLU A 59 -12.34 -1.92 29.27
CA GLU A 59 -10.99 -1.77 29.81
C GLU A 59 -10.01 -1.39 28.70
N LYS A 60 -10.11 -2.03 27.52
CA LYS A 60 -9.30 -1.69 26.35
C LYS A 60 -9.59 -0.28 25.82
N LYS A 61 -10.87 0.13 25.76
CA LYS A 61 -11.27 1.51 25.38
C LYS A 61 -10.76 2.54 26.37
N GLU A 62 -10.81 2.24 27.67
CA GLU A 62 -10.34 3.11 28.74
C GLU A 62 -8.81 3.17 28.77
N GLU A 63 -8.10 2.06 28.54
CA GLU A 63 -6.66 2.04 28.29
C GLU A 63 -6.32 2.95 27.10
N ILE A 64 -7.05 2.85 25.99
CA ILE A 64 -6.87 3.73 24.81
C ILE A 64 -7.16 5.19 25.17
N ARG A 65 -8.16 5.48 26.02
CA ARG A 65 -8.53 6.84 26.46
C ARG A 65 -7.47 7.43 27.38
N LYS A 66 -6.99 6.65 28.36
CA LYS A 66 -5.85 6.95 29.22
C LYS A 66 -4.56 7.07 28.41
N LEU A 67 -4.41 6.29 27.33
CA LEU A 67 -3.31 6.43 26.39
C LEU A 67 -3.41 7.79 25.70
N ARG A 68 -4.57 8.15 25.14
CA ARG A 68 -4.79 9.47 24.50
C ARG A 68 -4.49 10.64 25.45
N GLU A 69 -4.90 10.51 26.71
CA GLU A 69 -4.68 11.52 27.76
C GLU A 69 -3.21 11.58 28.21
N LYS A 70 -2.56 10.44 28.50
CA LYS A 70 -1.12 10.36 28.81
C LYS A 70 -0.22 10.80 27.65
N LEU A 71 -0.69 10.61 26.41
CA LEU A 71 0.01 10.98 25.20
C LEU A 71 -0.21 12.46 24.79
N GLY A 72 -1.03 13.21 25.54
CA GLY A 72 -1.27 14.66 25.34
C GLY A 72 -1.92 15.01 24.01
N ILE A 73 -2.81 14.16 23.49
CA ILE A 73 -3.38 14.31 22.15
C ILE A 73 -4.59 15.25 22.18
N GLU A 74 -4.39 16.54 21.90
CA GLU A 74 -5.48 17.47 21.52
C GLU A 74 -5.85 17.31 20.04
N GLU A 75 -4.86 17.06 19.18
CA GLU A 75 -4.98 16.63 17.77
C GLU A 75 -3.79 15.71 17.41
N PRO A 76 -3.96 14.72 16.50
CA PRO A 76 -5.15 14.42 15.71
C PRO A 76 -6.17 13.51 16.40
N LYS A 77 -7.44 13.64 15.99
CA LYS A 77 -8.48 12.64 16.22
C LYS A 77 -8.22 11.39 15.36
N LEU A 78 -7.28 10.55 15.79
CA LEU A 78 -6.96 9.27 15.15
C LEU A 78 -7.97 8.17 15.53
N THR A 79 -8.27 7.28 14.59
CA THR A 79 -9.09 6.09 14.84
C THR A 79 -8.37 5.12 15.79
N VAL A 80 -9.10 4.18 16.40
CA VAL A 80 -8.49 3.13 17.23
C VAL A 80 -7.48 2.31 16.42
N ASN A 81 -7.83 1.97 15.18
CA ASN A 81 -6.96 1.21 14.29
C ASN A 81 -5.69 1.99 13.91
N ALA A 82 -5.81 3.30 13.68
CA ALA A 82 -4.64 4.17 13.45
C ALA A 82 -3.69 4.14 14.64
N LEU A 83 -4.21 4.28 15.87
CA LEU A 83 -3.41 4.22 17.10
C LEU A 83 -2.71 2.87 17.25
N GLU A 84 -3.39 1.78 16.95
CA GLU A 84 -2.83 0.43 17.05
C GLU A 84 -1.73 0.17 16.02
N VAL A 85 -1.91 0.64 14.78
CA VAL A 85 -0.87 0.59 13.74
C VAL A 85 0.35 1.41 14.16
N LEU A 86 0.13 2.64 14.66
CA LEU A 86 1.20 3.50 15.15
C LEU A 86 1.96 2.83 16.30
N ARG A 87 1.24 2.34 17.32
CA ARG A 87 1.81 1.67 18.50
C ARG A 87 2.64 0.44 18.13
N LYS A 88 2.15 -0.37 17.19
CA LYS A 88 2.82 -1.61 16.79
C LYS A 88 4.08 -1.35 15.97
N ARG A 89 4.10 -0.31 15.11
CA ARG A 89 5.12 -0.20 14.05
C ARG A 89 5.88 1.14 14.00
N TYR A 90 5.28 2.25 14.41
CA TYR A 90 5.80 3.60 14.11
C TYR A 90 6.37 4.32 15.33
N LEU A 91 5.76 4.16 16.50
CA LEU A 91 6.23 4.85 17.71
C LEU A 91 7.60 4.30 18.13
N LEU A 92 8.54 5.20 18.41
CA LEU A 92 9.88 4.83 18.86
C LEU A 92 9.83 4.09 20.20
N ARG A 93 10.79 3.18 20.36
CA ARG A 93 10.98 2.36 21.55
C ARG A 93 12.40 2.52 22.08
N ASP A 94 12.55 2.43 23.40
CA ASP A 94 13.87 2.32 24.04
C ASP A 94 14.48 0.91 23.88
N GLU A 95 15.67 0.72 24.44
CA GLU A 95 16.40 -0.56 24.41
C GLU A 95 15.65 -1.69 25.13
N GLN A 96 14.74 -1.36 26.04
CA GLN A 96 13.88 -2.29 26.76
C GLN A 96 12.56 -2.57 26.02
N GLY A 97 12.36 -1.98 24.84
CA GLY A 97 11.20 -2.17 23.99
C GLY A 97 9.96 -1.36 24.40
N LYS A 98 10.09 -0.46 25.40
CA LYS A 98 9.00 0.40 25.86
C LYS A 98 8.84 1.60 24.93
N ILE A 99 7.60 1.94 24.64
CA ILE A 99 7.26 3.07 23.77
C ILE A 99 7.61 4.39 24.47
N ILE A 100 8.41 5.22 23.79
CA ILE A 100 8.90 6.52 24.29
C ILE A 100 8.34 7.72 23.52
N GLU A 101 7.58 7.47 22.45
CA GLU A 101 7.05 8.50 21.56
C GLU A 101 5.52 8.44 21.47
N THR A 102 4.90 9.62 21.39
CA THR A 102 3.46 9.75 21.13
C THR A 102 3.20 10.02 19.64
N PRO A 103 2.01 9.73 19.09
CA PRO A 103 1.70 10.07 17.69
C PRO A 103 2.02 11.53 17.31
N ALA A 104 1.67 12.50 18.17
CA ALA A 104 1.97 13.91 17.96
C ALA A 104 3.49 14.17 17.95
N ARG A 105 4.25 13.52 18.86
CA ARG A 105 5.71 13.60 18.87
C ARG A 105 6.33 12.97 17.62
N THR A 106 5.80 11.83 17.15
CA THR A 106 6.22 11.21 15.88
C THR A 106 6.04 12.17 14.71
N PHE A 107 4.87 12.79 14.58
CA PHE A 107 4.59 13.73 13.50
C PHE A 107 5.46 14.99 13.59
N ARG A 108 5.72 15.50 14.79
CA ARG A 108 6.61 16.64 14.99
C ARG A 108 8.06 16.30 14.67
N ARG A 109 8.58 15.15 15.14
CA ARG A 109 9.92 14.67 14.81
C ARG A 109 10.12 14.59 13.29
N VAL A 110 9.15 14.02 12.58
CA VAL A 110 9.20 13.92 11.12
C VAL A 110 9.21 15.31 10.49
N ALA A 111 8.29 16.19 10.86
CA ALA A 111 8.22 17.56 10.34
C ALA A 111 9.52 18.35 10.59
N GLU A 112 10.04 18.31 11.81
CA GLU A 112 11.28 19.01 12.20
C GLU A 112 12.49 18.47 11.44
N ALA A 113 12.63 17.15 11.33
CA ALA A 113 13.75 16.52 10.62
C ALA A 113 13.79 16.90 9.15
N ILE A 114 12.63 16.97 8.48
CA ILE A 114 12.54 17.32 7.06
C ILE A 114 12.65 18.83 6.83
N ALA A 115 12.10 19.65 7.72
CA ALA A 115 12.16 21.11 7.60
C ALA A 115 13.57 21.68 7.79
N LYS A 116 14.44 21.00 8.56
CA LYS A 116 15.84 21.41 8.77
C LYS A 116 16.63 21.61 7.47
N VAL A 117 16.29 20.85 6.42
CA VAL A 117 16.92 20.94 5.09
C VAL A 117 16.79 22.33 4.48
N ASP A 118 15.71 23.07 4.77
CA ASP A 118 15.51 24.39 4.16
C ASP A 118 16.60 25.40 4.53
N LYS A 119 17.30 25.17 5.66
CA LYS A 119 18.45 25.99 6.05
C LYS A 119 19.57 25.95 4.99
N GLU A 120 19.75 24.82 4.33
CA GLU A 120 20.77 24.62 3.28
C GLU A 120 20.46 25.46 2.02
N TYR A 121 19.20 25.84 1.85
CA TYR A 121 18.70 26.62 0.72
C TYR A 121 18.30 28.05 1.11
N GLY A 122 18.74 28.54 2.28
CA GLY A 122 18.44 29.89 2.76
C GLY A 122 17.00 30.13 3.25
N GLY A 123 16.18 29.08 3.36
CA GLY A 123 14.82 29.13 3.90
C GLY A 123 14.78 29.12 5.43
N ASN A 124 13.58 29.26 6.00
CA ASN A 124 13.33 29.22 7.44
C ASN A 124 12.75 27.87 7.89
N PRO A 125 13.56 26.99 8.53
CA PRO A 125 13.07 25.68 8.99
C PRO A 125 11.87 25.73 9.92
N LYS A 126 11.69 26.79 10.73
CA LYS A 126 10.56 26.88 11.66
C LYS A 126 9.23 27.10 10.93
N GLU A 127 9.24 27.86 9.84
CA GLU A 127 8.05 28.08 9.01
C GLU A 127 7.64 26.79 8.32
N SER A 128 8.60 26.11 7.71
CA SER A 128 8.37 24.83 7.05
C SER A 128 7.96 23.73 8.03
N GLU A 129 8.58 23.66 9.21
CA GLU A 129 8.18 22.71 10.26
C GLU A 129 6.71 22.89 10.63
N LYS A 130 6.27 24.15 10.82
CA LYS A 130 4.87 24.45 11.13
C LYS A 130 3.94 23.92 10.04
N VAL A 131 4.22 24.26 8.78
CA VAL A 131 3.42 23.82 7.63
C VAL A 131 3.40 22.29 7.50
N PHE A 132 4.57 21.66 7.65
CA PHE A 132 4.73 20.21 7.53
C PHE A 132 4.02 19.46 8.67
N TYR A 133 4.16 19.96 9.89
CA TYR A 133 3.47 19.40 11.05
C TYR A 133 1.95 19.52 10.91
N GLU A 134 1.45 20.70 10.50
CA GLU A 134 0.02 20.93 10.34
C GLU A 134 -0.62 20.01 9.29
N MET A 135 0.01 19.81 8.13
CA MET A 135 -0.56 18.92 7.11
C MET A 135 -0.55 17.43 7.54
N ILE A 136 0.48 17.00 8.29
CA ILE A 136 0.61 15.62 8.78
C ILE A 136 -0.39 15.38 9.92
N VAL A 137 -0.44 16.28 10.91
CA VAL A 137 -1.33 16.14 12.06
C VAL A 137 -2.79 16.19 11.64
N ARG A 138 -3.16 17.01 10.63
CA ARG A 138 -4.53 17.04 10.08
C ARG A 138 -4.83 15.87 9.15
N THR A 139 -3.87 14.97 8.91
CA THR A 139 -3.99 13.83 7.98
C THR A 139 -4.34 14.25 6.55
N GLU A 140 -3.95 15.47 6.17
CA GLU A 140 -4.14 16.02 4.81
C GLU A 140 -3.09 15.45 3.86
N PHE A 141 -1.90 15.18 4.38
CA PHE A 141 -0.81 14.50 3.68
C PHE A 141 -0.10 13.58 4.67
N LEU A 142 0.31 12.38 4.22
CA LEU A 142 1.23 11.53 4.97
C LEU A 142 2.37 11.06 4.06
N PRO A 143 3.64 11.11 4.53
CA PRO A 143 4.75 10.53 3.80
C PRO A 143 4.75 9.00 3.93
N ASN A 144 5.55 8.33 3.11
CA ASN A 144 5.68 6.88 3.17
C ASN A 144 6.16 6.38 4.53
N SER A 145 5.94 5.09 4.78
CA SER A 145 6.23 4.49 6.08
C SER A 145 7.70 4.61 6.51
N PRO A 146 8.71 4.37 5.65
CA PRO A 146 10.10 4.64 5.98
C PRO A 146 10.39 6.06 6.49
N THR A 147 9.79 7.11 5.90
CA THR A 147 9.94 8.48 6.42
C THR A 147 9.37 8.61 7.83
N LEU A 148 8.18 8.06 8.10
CA LEU A 148 7.58 8.07 9.44
C LEU A 148 8.42 7.28 10.46
N PHE A 149 9.00 6.16 10.05
CA PHE A 149 9.84 5.30 10.90
C PHE A 149 11.17 5.94 11.26
N ASN A 150 11.81 6.61 10.29
CA ASN A 150 13.25 6.81 10.33
C ASN A 150 13.68 8.30 10.30
N ALA A 151 12.81 9.25 9.95
CA ALA A 151 13.17 10.67 9.95
C ALA A 151 13.59 11.13 11.36
N GLY A 152 14.75 11.77 11.48
CA GLY A 152 15.29 12.19 12.77
C GLY A 152 15.80 11.05 13.67
N THR A 153 15.96 9.84 13.13
CA THR A 153 16.54 8.69 13.86
C THR A 153 17.95 8.35 13.35
N ALA A 154 18.67 7.46 14.05
CA ALA A 154 20.00 7.03 13.64
C ALA A 154 20.01 6.31 12.27
N LEU A 155 18.98 5.51 11.94
CA LEU A 155 18.89 4.80 10.66
C LEU A 155 18.75 5.77 9.48
N GLY A 156 17.88 6.78 9.61
CA GLY A 156 17.77 7.89 8.66
C GLY A 156 17.40 7.57 7.21
N GLN A 157 17.09 6.31 6.86
CA GLN A 157 16.69 5.91 5.50
C GLN A 157 15.18 6.19 5.28
N LEU A 158 14.84 7.04 4.31
CA LEU A 158 13.50 7.63 4.17
C LEU A 158 12.74 7.20 2.90
N SER A 159 13.43 6.72 1.86
CA SER A 159 12.83 6.19 0.62
C SER A 159 12.15 4.84 0.84
N ALA A 160 11.05 4.56 0.13
CA ALA A 160 10.35 3.28 0.24
C ALA A 160 10.67 2.30 -0.89
N CYS A 161 11.16 2.81 -2.02
CA CYS A 161 11.20 2.06 -3.27
C CYS A 161 12.55 2.20 -3.94
N PHE A 162 13.07 1.08 -4.43
CA PHE A 162 14.38 0.95 -5.06
C PHE A 162 14.30 -0.01 -6.23
N VAL A 163 15.19 0.16 -7.22
CA VAL A 163 15.47 -0.84 -8.25
C VAL A 163 16.96 -1.11 -8.28
N LEU A 164 17.35 -2.39 -8.28
CA LEU A 164 18.75 -2.82 -8.39
C LEU A 164 18.95 -3.63 -9.68
N PRO A 165 20.08 -3.42 -10.40
CA PRO A 165 20.41 -4.24 -11.56
C PRO A 165 20.89 -5.63 -11.12
N VAL A 166 20.70 -6.62 -12.00
CA VAL A 166 21.24 -7.97 -11.86
C VAL A 166 21.96 -8.34 -13.16
N GLU A 167 23.28 -8.24 -13.17
CA GLU A 167 24.09 -8.60 -14.34
C GLU A 167 24.38 -10.11 -14.37
N ASP A 168 24.75 -10.63 -15.55
CA ASP A 168 25.00 -12.06 -15.81
C ASP A 168 26.37 -12.55 -15.27
N SER A 169 26.62 -12.33 -13.97
CA SER A 169 27.78 -12.86 -13.23
C SER A 169 27.41 -13.19 -11.78
N LEU A 170 28.10 -14.17 -11.18
CA LEU A 170 27.86 -14.53 -9.78
C LEU A 170 28.19 -13.37 -8.84
N GLU A 171 29.24 -12.61 -9.14
CA GLU A 171 29.64 -11.42 -8.38
C GLU A 171 28.52 -10.38 -8.36
N SER A 172 27.90 -10.10 -9.51
CA SER A 172 26.80 -9.14 -9.60
C SER A 172 25.54 -9.67 -8.90
N ILE A 173 25.20 -10.94 -9.12
CA ILE A 173 24.02 -11.57 -8.48
C ILE A 173 24.12 -11.49 -6.96
N PHE A 174 25.24 -11.90 -6.37
CA PHE A 174 25.41 -11.88 -4.91
C PHE A 174 25.65 -10.46 -4.37
N ALA A 175 26.21 -9.54 -5.16
CA ALA A 175 26.24 -8.12 -4.81
C ALA A 175 24.81 -7.54 -4.73
N ALA A 176 23.93 -7.88 -5.68
CA ALA A 176 22.53 -7.48 -5.65
C ALA A 176 21.78 -8.06 -4.43
N VAL A 177 22.04 -9.32 -4.05
CA VAL A 177 21.50 -9.92 -2.80
C VAL A 177 21.98 -9.17 -1.56
N LYS A 178 23.28 -8.84 -1.48
CA LYS A 178 23.84 -8.03 -0.37
C LYS A 178 23.19 -6.65 -0.31
N ASN A 179 23.10 -5.97 -1.45
CA ASN A 179 22.56 -4.62 -1.57
C ASN A 179 21.08 -4.58 -1.19
N MET A 180 20.31 -5.57 -1.66
CA MET A 180 18.93 -5.80 -1.24
C MET A 180 18.82 -5.93 0.27
N ALA A 181 19.66 -6.76 0.90
CA ALA A 181 19.60 -6.98 2.35
C ALA A 181 19.81 -5.69 3.16
N LEU A 182 20.71 -4.83 2.70
CA LEU A 182 20.95 -3.52 3.31
C LEU A 182 19.75 -2.57 3.18
N ILE A 183 19.06 -2.61 2.03
CA ILE A 183 17.84 -1.82 1.80
C ILE A 183 16.69 -2.34 2.68
N GLU A 184 16.43 -3.65 2.66
CA GLU A 184 15.32 -4.27 3.39
C GLU A 184 15.45 -4.13 4.91
N LYS A 185 16.70 -4.13 5.44
CA LYS A 185 16.97 -3.84 6.86
C LYS A 185 16.32 -2.54 7.34
N SER A 186 16.19 -1.55 6.45
CA SER A 186 15.61 -0.24 6.75
C SER A 186 14.11 -0.11 6.40
N GLY A 187 13.50 -1.15 5.82
CA GLY A 187 12.09 -1.21 5.46
C GLY A 187 11.77 -0.81 4.01
N GLY A 188 12.79 -0.67 3.16
CA GLY A 188 12.66 -0.44 1.72
C GLY A 188 12.29 -1.72 0.97
N GLY A 189 11.55 -1.57 -0.14
CA GLY A 189 11.24 -2.64 -1.07
C GLY A 189 12.02 -2.51 -2.37
N VAL A 190 12.41 -3.63 -2.98
CA VAL A 190 13.38 -3.66 -4.09
C VAL A 190 12.81 -4.34 -5.33
N GLY A 191 12.96 -3.70 -6.47
CA GLY A 191 12.70 -4.29 -7.78
C GLY A 191 13.96 -4.75 -8.49
N PHE A 192 13.82 -5.79 -9.30
CA PHE A 192 14.90 -6.37 -10.10
C PHE A 192 14.40 -6.66 -11.51
N ASP A 193 15.26 -6.48 -12.50
CA ASP A 193 15.09 -7.10 -13.82
C ASP A 193 16.05 -8.28 -13.93
N PHE A 194 15.52 -9.48 -14.13
CA PHE A 194 16.30 -10.70 -14.29
C PHE A 194 16.58 -11.04 -15.76
N SER A 195 16.12 -10.21 -16.70
CA SER A 195 16.19 -10.47 -18.14
C SER A 195 17.61 -10.49 -18.72
N ARG A 196 18.61 -10.02 -17.96
CA ARG A 196 20.02 -10.07 -18.38
C ARG A 196 20.68 -11.42 -18.07
N LEU A 197 20.15 -12.19 -17.13
CA LEU A 197 20.71 -13.48 -16.75
C LEU A 197 20.55 -14.49 -17.88
N ARG A 198 21.59 -15.27 -18.16
CA ARG A 198 21.51 -16.32 -19.18
C ARG A 198 20.48 -17.39 -18.81
N PRO A 199 19.86 -18.04 -19.81
CA PRO A 199 18.80 -19.00 -19.55
C PRO A 199 19.34 -20.30 -18.97
N LYS A 200 18.44 -21.08 -18.39
CA LYS A 200 18.72 -22.42 -17.89
C LYS A 200 19.29 -23.31 -18.99
N GLY A 201 20.32 -24.07 -18.66
CA GLY A 201 21.01 -24.92 -19.64
C GLY A 201 22.08 -24.21 -20.47
N ASP A 202 22.18 -22.87 -20.44
CA ASP A 202 23.23 -22.16 -21.20
C ASP A 202 24.62 -22.42 -20.62
N MET A 203 25.64 -22.28 -21.47
CA MET A 203 27.02 -22.63 -21.14
C MET A 203 27.64 -21.67 -20.11
N VAL A 204 28.27 -22.23 -19.08
CA VAL A 204 29.11 -21.49 -18.13
C VAL A 204 30.58 -21.72 -18.48
N LYS A 205 31.19 -20.75 -19.18
CA LYS A 205 32.56 -20.88 -19.73
C LYS A 205 33.62 -21.27 -18.69
N SER A 206 33.53 -20.73 -17.47
CA SER A 206 34.53 -20.93 -16.41
C SER A 206 34.51 -22.34 -15.82
N THR A 207 33.34 -22.95 -15.68
CA THR A 207 33.16 -24.26 -15.03
C THR A 207 32.88 -25.39 -16.03
N LYS A 208 32.66 -25.04 -17.31
CA LYS A 208 32.16 -25.95 -18.36
C LYS A 208 30.83 -26.65 -18.00
N GLY A 209 30.12 -26.14 -17.00
CA GLY A 209 28.79 -26.59 -16.61
C GLY A 209 27.67 -25.85 -17.34
N VAL A 210 26.44 -26.09 -16.89
CA VAL A 210 25.23 -25.44 -17.37
C VAL A 210 24.68 -24.45 -16.35
N ALA A 211 24.06 -23.37 -16.81
CA ALA A 211 23.45 -22.36 -15.97
C ALA A 211 22.12 -22.83 -15.38
N SER A 212 21.79 -22.36 -14.17
CA SER A 212 20.53 -22.68 -13.49
C SER A 212 19.33 -21.86 -13.96
N GLY A 213 19.56 -20.75 -14.67
CA GLY A 213 18.53 -19.81 -15.12
C GLY A 213 18.09 -18.78 -14.05
N PRO A 214 17.35 -17.73 -14.45
CA PRO A 214 16.97 -16.62 -13.58
C PRO A 214 16.03 -17.06 -12.45
N VAL A 215 15.05 -17.93 -12.72
CA VAL A 215 14.08 -18.40 -11.72
C VAL A 215 14.78 -19.13 -10.55
N SER A 216 15.84 -19.89 -10.84
CA SER A 216 16.65 -20.52 -9.79
C SER A 216 17.38 -19.48 -8.92
N PHE A 217 17.95 -18.44 -9.52
CA PHE A 217 18.63 -17.39 -8.76
C PHE A 217 17.66 -16.53 -7.95
N MET A 218 16.44 -16.28 -8.44
CA MET A 218 15.39 -15.62 -7.65
C MET A 218 15.13 -16.35 -6.32
N GLY A 219 15.27 -17.68 -6.27
CA GLY A 219 15.16 -18.45 -5.02
C GLY A 219 16.21 -18.07 -3.96
N VAL A 220 17.39 -17.59 -4.37
CA VAL A 220 18.42 -17.08 -3.45
C VAL A 220 17.96 -15.76 -2.82
N PHE A 221 17.41 -14.85 -3.62
CA PHE A 221 16.85 -13.59 -3.12
C PHE A 221 15.68 -13.85 -2.17
N ASP A 222 14.75 -14.74 -2.55
CA ASP A 222 13.58 -15.09 -1.74
C ASP A 222 13.97 -15.64 -0.37
N SER A 223 14.96 -16.54 -0.34
CA SER A 223 15.50 -17.12 0.89
C SER A 223 16.18 -16.07 1.77
N ALA A 224 16.96 -15.16 1.17
CA ALA A 224 17.64 -14.10 1.89
C ALA A 224 16.64 -13.13 2.54
N THR A 225 15.60 -12.72 1.81
CA THR A 225 14.54 -11.88 2.36
C THR A 225 13.79 -12.57 3.51
N GLU A 226 13.52 -13.88 3.41
CA GLU A 226 12.87 -14.64 4.49
C GLU A 226 13.65 -14.53 5.82
N VAL A 227 14.97 -14.64 5.76
CA VAL A 227 15.83 -14.55 6.95
C VAL A 227 15.84 -13.14 7.54
N ILE A 228 15.81 -12.09 6.71
CA ILE A 228 15.84 -10.69 7.16
C ILE A 228 14.56 -10.31 7.92
N LYS A 229 13.40 -10.90 7.57
CA LYS A 229 12.12 -10.64 8.23
C LYS A 229 12.15 -10.89 9.73
N ALA A 230 12.97 -11.84 10.20
CA ALA A 230 13.01 -12.25 11.60
C ALA A 230 13.48 -11.14 12.57
N GLY A 231 14.03 -10.03 12.08
CA GLY A 231 14.46 -8.89 12.92
C GLY A 231 14.03 -7.50 12.44
N GLY A 232 13.25 -7.38 11.36
CA GLY A 232 12.91 -6.10 10.72
C GLY A 232 11.57 -5.48 11.17
N LYS A 233 11.46 -4.14 11.15
CA LYS A 233 10.18 -3.42 11.42
C LYS A 233 9.06 -3.74 10.41
N ARG A 234 9.41 -4.25 9.22
CA ARG A 234 8.51 -4.56 8.11
C ARG A 234 9.02 -5.81 7.37
N ARG A 235 8.09 -6.60 6.84
CA ARG A 235 8.39 -7.68 5.87
C ARG A 235 9.02 -7.09 4.61
N GLY A 236 10.17 -7.64 4.18
CA GLY A 236 10.77 -7.34 2.87
C GLY A 236 9.82 -7.73 1.74
N ALA A 237 9.83 -6.96 0.66
CA ALA A 237 8.96 -7.16 -0.49
C ALA A 237 9.76 -6.86 -1.76
N MET A 238 9.62 -7.73 -2.74
CA MET A 238 10.41 -7.66 -3.97
C MET A 238 9.54 -7.66 -5.22
N MET A 239 10.02 -7.02 -6.29
CA MET A 239 9.51 -7.20 -7.65
C MET A 239 10.54 -7.97 -8.48
N GLY A 240 10.12 -9.03 -9.13
CA GLY A 240 10.90 -9.73 -10.16
C GLY A 240 10.28 -9.45 -11.52
N VAL A 241 11.08 -8.92 -12.45
CA VAL A 241 10.67 -8.71 -13.83
C VAL A 241 11.46 -9.63 -14.74
N LEU A 242 10.78 -10.21 -15.74
CA LEU A 242 11.41 -10.92 -16.86
C LEU A 242 10.72 -10.50 -18.16
N ARG A 243 11.50 -10.22 -19.20
CA ARG A 243 10.97 -9.87 -20.52
C ARG A 243 10.32 -11.07 -21.20
N ALA A 244 9.27 -10.81 -21.98
CA ALA A 244 8.54 -11.84 -22.72
C ALA A 244 9.40 -12.61 -23.73
N ASP A 245 10.50 -12.00 -24.23
CA ASP A 245 11.45 -12.60 -25.18
C ASP A 245 12.59 -13.39 -24.52
N HIS A 246 12.58 -13.54 -23.19
CA HIS A 246 13.55 -14.36 -22.48
C HIS A 246 13.26 -15.87 -22.66
N PRO A 247 14.26 -16.74 -22.88
CA PRO A 247 14.00 -18.17 -23.12
C PRO A 247 13.32 -18.91 -21.97
N ASP A 248 13.53 -18.44 -20.74
CA ASP A 248 12.89 -19.02 -19.53
C ASP A 248 11.53 -18.37 -19.18
N VAL A 249 10.89 -17.63 -20.10
CA VAL A 249 9.62 -16.93 -19.85
C VAL A 249 8.50 -17.85 -19.37
N VAL A 250 8.41 -19.07 -19.90
CA VAL A 250 7.37 -20.05 -19.51
C VAL A 250 7.58 -20.56 -18.07
N GLU A 251 8.83 -20.83 -17.68
CA GLU A 251 9.17 -21.21 -16.29
C GLU A 251 8.90 -20.05 -15.33
N PHE A 252 9.15 -18.82 -15.78
CA PHE A 252 8.88 -17.61 -14.99
C PHE A 252 7.38 -17.32 -14.82
N ILE A 253 6.56 -17.44 -15.88
CA ILE A 253 5.11 -17.21 -15.78
C ILE A 253 4.48 -18.19 -14.78
N THR A 254 4.92 -19.45 -14.80
CA THR A 254 4.33 -20.52 -13.99
C THR A 254 4.94 -20.67 -12.59
N CYS A 255 5.98 -19.89 -12.26
CA CYS A 255 6.81 -20.12 -11.07
C CYS A 255 6.05 -20.06 -9.73
N LYS A 256 4.94 -19.30 -9.67
CA LYS A 256 4.12 -19.10 -8.45
C LYS A 256 2.82 -19.89 -8.43
N GLN A 257 2.56 -20.76 -9.42
CA GLN A 257 1.42 -21.68 -9.37
C GLN A 257 1.53 -22.68 -8.19
N LYS A 258 2.76 -22.98 -7.75
CA LYS A 258 3.01 -23.76 -6.55
C LYS A 258 3.09 -22.83 -5.32
N SER A 259 2.21 -23.09 -4.35
CA SER A 259 2.20 -22.35 -3.08
C SER A 259 3.57 -22.44 -2.36
N GLY A 260 4.01 -21.31 -1.79
CA GLY A 260 5.26 -21.21 -1.03
C GLY A 260 6.51 -20.95 -1.87
N VAL A 261 6.43 -20.99 -3.21
CA VAL A 261 7.55 -20.64 -4.09
C VAL A 261 7.58 -19.12 -4.33
N LEU A 262 8.75 -18.50 -4.15
CA LEU A 262 8.98 -17.07 -4.39
C LEU A 262 7.96 -16.18 -3.65
N SER A 263 7.70 -16.51 -2.39
CA SER A 263 6.63 -15.91 -1.59
C SER A 263 6.86 -14.43 -1.25
N ASN A 264 8.10 -13.95 -1.40
CA ASN A 264 8.51 -12.57 -1.15
C ASN A 264 8.58 -11.72 -2.43
N PHE A 265 8.40 -12.34 -3.58
CA PHE A 265 8.30 -11.66 -4.87
C PHE A 265 6.85 -11.46 -5.29
N ASN A 266 6.54 -10.26 -5.75
CA ASN A 266 5.60 -10.11 -6.86
C ASN A 266 6.38 -10.36 -8.15
N VAL A 267 5.76 -11.01 -9.13
CA VAL A 267 6.40 -11.25 -10.43
C VAL A 267 5.59 -10.59 -11.54
N SER A 268 6.27 -10.02 -12.53
CA SER A 268 5.62 -9.41 -13.69
C SER A 268 6.40 -9.68 -14.96
N VAL A 269 5.68 -9.92 -16.06
CA VAL A 269 6.30 -10.07 -17.38
C VAL A 269 6.37 -8.69 -18.05
N ALA A 270 7.56 -8.30 -18.49
CA ALA A 270 7.74 -7.09 -19.30
C ALA A 270 7.46 -7.39 -20.78
N VAL A 271 6.35 -6.86 -21.29
CA VAL A 271 5.94 -6.99 -22.69
C VAL A 271 6.33 -5.75 -23.49
N THR A 272 6.81 -5.98 -24.71
CA THR A 272 7.18 -4.92 -25.67
C THR A 272 6.04 -4.67 -26.65
N ASP A 273 6.05 -3.51 -27.32
CA ASP A 273 5.10 -3.24 -28.40
C ASP A 273 5.21 -4.27 -29.54
N ASN A 274 6.43 -4.76 -29.80
CA ASN A 274 6.63 -5.83 -30.78
C ASN A 274 5.97 -7.14 -30.35
N PHE A 275 6.09 -7.54 -29.07
CA PHE A 275 5.39 -8.72 -28.56
C PHE A 275 3.88 -8.54 -28.69
N MET A 276 3.33 -7.40 -28.23
CA MET A 276 1.90 -7.13 -28.31
C MET A 276 1.37 -7.18 -29.74
N LYS A 277 2.12 -6.62 -30.70
CA LYS A 277 1.78 -6.71 -32.12
C LYS A 277 1.70 -8.17 -32.59
N LYS A 278 2.63 -9.03 -32.15
CA LYS A 278 2.60 -10.46 -32.49
C LYS A 278 1.43 -11.20 -31.86
N VAL A 279 0.98 -10.79 -30.67
CA VAL A 279 -0.26 -11.31 -30.08
C VAL A 279 -1.47 -10.90 -30.94
N GLU A 280 -1.55 -9.63 -31.37
CA GLU A 280 -2.66 -9.14 -32.22
C GLU A 280 -2.72 -9.79 -33.61
N GLU A 281 -1.56 -10.10 -34.19
CA GLU A 281 -1.42 -10.70 -35.53
C GLU A 281 -1.49 -12.24 -35.52
N ASP A 282 -1.65 -12.86 -34.34
CA ASP A 282 -1.54 -14.31 -34.13
C ASP A 282 -0.25 -14.93 -34.68
N GLU A 283 0.89 -14.28 -34.41
CA GLU A 283 2.20 -14.65 -34.94
C GLU A 283 3.15 -15.23 -33.89
N GLU A 284 4.19 -15.93 -34.38
CA GLU A 284 5.33 -16.33 -33.56
C GLU A 284 6.30 -15.18 -33.31
N TYR A 285 7.03 -15.26 -32.20
CA TYR A 285 8.15 -14.37 -31.91
C TYR A 285 9.38 -15.15 -31.45
N TRP A 286 10.54 -14.53 -31.58
CA TRP A 286 11.82 -15.15 -31.23
C TRP A 286 12.14 -15.00 -29.74
N LEU A 287 12.57 -16.10 -29.12
CA LEU A 287 13.26 -16.09 -27.83
C LEU A 287 14.73 -15.76 -28.04
N ILE A 288 15.24 -14.80 -27.27
CA ILE A 288 16.56 -14.22 -27.44
C ILE A 288 17.41 -14.52 -26.21
N ASN A 289 18.52 -15.23 -26.38
CA ASN A 289 19.47 -15.41 -25.29
C ASN A 289 20.16 -14.06 -24.97
N PRO A 290 20.04 -13.52 -23.74
CA PRO A 290 20.58 -12.20 -23.41
C PRO A 290 22.11 -12.13 -23.46
N ARG A 291 22.81 -13.26 -23.29
CA ARG A 291 24.29 -13.32 -23.26
C ARG A 291 24.92 -13.10 -24.63
N ASN A 292 24.35 -13.68 -25.68
CA ASN A 292 24.93 -13.66 -27.03
C ASN A 292 23.99 -13.09 -28.11
N ARG A 293 22.76 -12.72 -27.75
CA ARG A 293 21.71 -12.19 -28.65
C ARG A 293 21.26 -13.15 -29.75
N GLU A 294 21.60 -14.43 -29.64
CA GLU A 294 21.15 -15.44 -30.59
C GLU A 294 19.67 -15.77 -30.39
N LYS A 295 19.01 -16.07 -31.51
CA LYS A 295 17.65 -16.58 -31.56
C LYS A 295 17.68 -18.08 -31.25
N VAL A 296 17.15 -18.47 -30.09
CA VAL A 296 17.29 -19.84 -29.57
C VAL A 296 16.01 -20.66 -29.65
N GLY A 297 14.86 -20.03 -29.91
CA GLY A 297 13.57 -20.69 -30.04
C GLY A 297 12.49 -19.73 -30.49
N ARG A 298 11.30 -20.27 -30.77
CA ARG A 298 10.10 -19.49 -31.07
C ARG A 298 8.94 -19.97 -30.20
N LEU A 299 8.05 -19.06 -29.87
CA LEU A 299 6.76 -19.34 -29.25
C LEU A 299 5.68 -18.59 -30.03
N LYS A 300 4.46 -19.13 -30.04
CA LYS A 300 3.27 -18.39 -30.45
C LYS A 300 3.00 -17.30 -29.42
N ALA A 301 2.85 -16.06 -29.85
CA ALA A 301 2.69 -14.93 -28.92
C ALA A 301 1.37 -15.04 -28.13
N GLU A 302 0.30 -15.49 -28.79
CA GLU A 302 -1.01 -15.74 -28.18
C GLU A 302 -0.93 -16.77 -27.03
N ASP A 303 -0.26 -17.92 -27.24
CA ASP A 303 -0.11 -18.96 -26.20
C ASP A 303 0.57 -18.41 -24.93
N VAL A 304 1.58 -17.55 -25.09
CA VAL A 304 2.30 -16.93 -23.96
C VAL A 304 1.39 -15.92 -23.25
N TRP A 305 0.61 -15.15 -24.00
CA TRP A 305 -0.35 -14.19 -23.46
C TRP A 305 -1.47 -14.87 -22.67
N GLU A 306 -2.05 -15.95 -23.22
CA GLU A 306 -3.06 -16.77 -22.54
C GLU A 306 -2.50 -17.43 -21.28
N LEU A 307 -1.26 -17.94 -21.34
CA LEU A 307 -0.59 -18.53 -20.18
C LEU A 307 -0.41 -17.51 -19.05
N MET A 308 -0.05 -16.27 -19.39
CA MET A 308 0.03 -15.18 -18.41
C MET A 308 -1.32 -14.92 -17.74
N ALA A 309 -2.39 -14.81 -18.53
CA ALA A 309 -3.74 -14.57 -18.00
C ALA A 309 -4.21 -15.74 -17.12
N LYS A 310 -3.97 -16.98 -17.56
CA LYS A 310 -4.31 -18.19 -16.79
C LYS A 310 -3.55 -18.25 -15.47
N SER A 311 -2.23 -18.02 -15.48
CA SER A 311 -1.44 -18.04 -14.24
C SER A 311 -1.89 -16.94 -13.26
N ALA A 312 -2.18 -15.74 -13.77
CA ALA A 312 -2.71 -14.64 -12.97
C ALA A 312 -4.09 -14.96 -12.39
N TRP A 313 -4.95 -15.66 -13.14
CA TRP A 313 -6.23 -16.16 -12.65
C TRP A 313 -6.09 -17.20 -11.52
N GLU A 314 -5.10 -18.09 -11.63
CA GLU A 314 -4.83 -19.15 -10.64
C GLU A 314 -4.18 -18.60 -9.37
N SER A 315 -3.24 -17.64 -9.51
CA SER A 315 -2.33 -17.26 -8.42
C SER A 315 -2.21 -15.77 -8.15
N GLY A 316 -2.84 -14.90 -8.95
CA GLY A 316 -2.65 -13.44 -8.90
C GLY A 316 -1.32 -12.94 -9.48
N ASP A 317 -0.49 -13.84 -10.02
CA ASP A 317 0.81 -13.57 -10.62
C ASP A 317 0.97 -14.39 -11.94
N PRO A 318 1.68 -13.89 -12.97
CA PRO A 318 2.38 -12.62 -13.00
C PRO A 318 1.45 -11.44 -13.32
N GLY A 319 1.88 -10.24 -12.92
CA GLY A 319 1.38 -9.00 -13.52
C GLY A 319 1.96 -8.77 -14.92
N VAL A 320 1.49 -7.74 -15.61
CA VAL A 320 2.03 -7.33 -16.91
C VAL A 320 2.61 -5.92 -16.80
N ILE A 321 3.83 -5.73 -17.30
CA ILE A 321 4.50 -4.44 -17.41
C ILE A 321 4.63 -4.07 -18.90
N PHE A 322 4.04 -2.95 -19.29
CA PHE A 322 4.15 -2.41 -20.66
C PHE A 322 5.41 -1.56 -20.78
N ILE A 323 6.56 -2.23 -20.94
CA ILE A 323 7.88 -1.63 -20.72
C ILE A 323 8.21 -0.51 -21.73
N ASP A 324 7.66 -0.59 -22.94
CA ASP A 324 7.84 0.45 -23.96
C ASP A 324 6.97 1.68 -23.69
N GLU A 325 5.77 1.54 -23.12
CA GLU A 325 4.97 2.68 -22.65
C GLU A 325 5.62 3.38 -21.46
N ILE A 326 6.24 2.62 -20.54
CA ILE A 326 7.04 3.18 -19.45
C ILE A 326 8.18 4.03 -20.01
N ASN A 327 8.98 3.48 -20.93
CA ASN A 327 10.16 4.19 -21.45
C ASN A 327 9.80 5.33 -22.40
N ARG A 328 8.68 5.23 -23.15
CA ARG A 328 8.15 6.34 -23.95
C ARG A 328 7.85 7.58 -23.11
N ARG A 329 7.49 7.38 -21.83
CA ARG A 329 7.24 8.47 -20.87
C ARG A 329 8.39 8.69 -19.89
N ASN A 330 9.55 8.09 -20.09
CA ASN A 330 10.72 8.33 -19.25
C ASN A 330 11.28 9.74 -19.56
N PRO A 331 11.21 10.70 -18.62
CA PRO A 331 11.66 12.06 -18.89
C PRO A 331 13.17 12.18 -19.00
N ILE A 332 13.93 11.15 -18.59
CA ILE A 332 15.39 11.12 -18.57
C ILE A 332 15.93 9.93 -19.40
N ALA A 333 15.32 9.68 -20.57
CA ALA A 333 15.70 8.58 -21.45
C ALA A 333 17.17 8.62 -21.91
N GLU A 334 17.78 9.81 -21.99
CA GLU A 334 19.22 9.96 -22.29
C GLU A 334 20.12 9.48 -21.15
N VAL A 335 19.63 9.44 -19.91
CA VAL A 335 20.37 8.98 -18.72
C VAL A 335 20.39 7.45 -18.65
N GLY A 336 19.26 6.81 -18.96
CA GLY A 336 19.16 5.36 -18.95
C GLY A 336 17.77 4.86 -19.31
N ARG A 337 17.69 3.56 -19.57
CA ARG A 337 16.43 2.84 -19.82
C ARG A 337 15.90 2.24 -18.52
N ILE A 338 14.60 2.37 -18.29
CA ILE A 338 13.91 1.74 -17.17
C ILE A 338 13.65 0.28 -17.55
N GLU A 339 14.08 -0.64 -16.68
CA GLU A 339 14.02 -2.10 -16.92
C GLU A 339 13.09 -2.82 -15.94
N SER A 340 12.79 -2.22 -14.79
CA SER A 340 11.95 -2.80 -13.74
C SER A 340 11.15 -1.72 -13.00
N THR A 341 10.32 -2.16 -12.08
CA THR A 341 9.59 -1.32 -11.13
C THR A 341 9.92 -1.76 -9.71
N ASN A 342 9.62 -0.91 -8.73
CA ASN A 342 9.54 -1.33 -7.34
C ASN A 342 8.47 -2.44 -7.10
N PRO A 343 8.40 -3.04 -5.89
CA PRO A 343 7.49 -4.15 -5.55
C PRO A 343 6.02 -3.96 -5.90
N CYS A 344 5.53 -2.73 -5.87
CA CYS A 344 4.12 -2.40 -6.03
C CYS A 344 3.76 -1.87 -7.44
N GLY A 345 4.75 -1.76 -8.34
CA GLY A 345 4.55 -1.40 -9.75
C GLY A 345 4.41 0.09 -10.06
N GLU A 346 4.25 0.95 -9.06
CA GLU A 346 3.99 2.39 -9.22
C GLU A 346 5.23 3.24 -9.49
N GLN A 347 6.43 2.70 -9.20
CA GLN A 347 7.71 3.36 -9.45
C GLN A 347 8.56 2.58 -10.44
N PRO A 348 8.42 2.88 -11.75
CA PRO A 348 9.41 2.53 -12.74
C PRO A 348 10.67 3.38 -12.52
N LEU A 349 11.78 2.73 -12.19
CA LEU A 349 13.02 3.38 -11.77
C LEU A 349 14.21 2.89 -12.59
N LEU A 350 15.22 3.74 -12.74
CA LEU A 350 16.51 3.34 -13.28
C LEU A 350 17.26 2.45 -12.26
N PRO A 351 18.24 1.66 -12.71
CA PRO A 351 19.13 0.94 -11.79
C PRO A 351 19.76 1.86 -10.73
N TYR A 352 19.78 1.39 -9.48
CA TYR A 352 20.22 2.14 -8.30
C TYR A 352 19.38 3.38 -7.95
N GLU A 353 18.32 3.68 -8.67
CA GLU A 353 17.48 4.81 -8.33
C GLU A 353 16.52 4.46 -7.16
N SER A 354 16.23 5.45 -6.32
CA SER A 354 15.24 5.32 -5.25
C SER A 354 14.17 6.40 -5.36
N CYS A 355 13.04 6.18 -4.70
CA CYS A 355 11.99 7.18 -4.61
C CYS A 355 11.38 7.26 -3.20
N ASN A 356 11.24 8.49 -2.72
CA ASN A 356 10.42 8.81 -1.57
C ASN A 356 9.00 9.18 -2.01
N LEU A 357 8.02 8.68 -1.26
CA LEU A 357 6.60 8.79 -1.60
C LEU A 357 5.84 9.57 -0.52
N GLY A 358 4.72 10.13 -0.92
CA GLY A 358 3.73 10.65 0.01
C GLY A 358 2.36 10.73 -0.65
N SER A 359 1.30 10.81 0.15
CA SER A 359 -0.06 10.77 -0.38
C SER A 359 -0.95 11.83 0.25
N VAL A 360 -1.62 12.59 -0.62
CA VAL A 360 -2.64 13.57 -0.24
C VAL A 360 -3.95 12.84 0.05
N ASN A 361 -4.57 13.12 1.19
CA ASN A 361 -5.84 12.55 1.57
C ASN A 361 -7.01 13.32 0.95
N LEU A 362 -7.55 12.81 -0.16
CA LEU A 362 -8.61 13.47 -0.92
C LEU A 362 -9.91 13.62 -0.13
N SER A 363 -10.18 12.71 0.82
CA SER A 363 -11.34 12.83 1.70
C SER A 363 -11.31 14.10 2.57
N ARG A 364 -10.12 14.68 2.83
CA ARG A 364 -9.92 15.93 3.58
C ARG A 364 -9.99 17.18 2.70
N MET A 365 -10.16 16.99 1.40
CA MET A 365 -10.26 18.04 0.38
C MET A 365 -11.71 18.27 -0.06
N VAL A 366 -12.68 17.75 0.69
CA VAL A 366 -14.12 17.91 0.43
C VAL A 366 -14.75 18.70 1.57
N GLU A 367 -15.44 19.78 1.22
CA GLU A 367 -16.19 20.65 2.12
C GLU A 367 -17.55 20.96 1.50
N ASN A 368 -18.63 20.86 2.28
CA ASN A 368 -20.00 21.14 1.85
C ASN A 368 -20.40 20.41 0.55
N GLY A 369 -20.01 19.14 0.42
CA GLY A 369 -20.31 18.32 -0.77
C GLY A 369 -19.59 18.75 -2.05
N LYS A 370 -18.51 19.54 -1.94
CA LYS A 370 -17.71 20.01 -3.08
C LYS A 370 -16.22 19.87 -2.81
N VAL A 371 -15.43 19.75 -3.87
CA VAL A 371 -13.96 19.74 -3.78
C VAL A 371 -13.45 21.14 -3.44
N ASN A 372 -12.69 21.27 -2.36
CA ASN A 372 -11.95 22.47 -2.02
C ASN A 372 -10.60 22.48 -2.79
N TRP A 373 -10.64 23.06 -4.00
CA TRP A 373 -9.48 23.11 -4.90
C TRP A 373 -8.33 23.98 -4.37
N ASN A 374 -8.63 25.01 -3.57
CA ASN A 374 -7.59 25.87 -2.99
C ASN A 374 -6.80 25.11 -1.91
N LYS A 375 -7.51 24.40 -1.03
CA LYS A 375 -6.87 23.55 -0.05
C LYS A 375 -6.04 22.45 -0.70
N LEU A 376 -6.58 21.77 -1.72
CA LEU A 376 -5.84 20.77 -2.48
C LEU A 376 -4.56 21.36 -3.11
N ARG A 377 -4.63 22.58 -3.67
CA ARG A 377 -3.47 23.29 -4.23
C ARG A 377 -2.37 23.47 -3.19
N GLU A 378 -2.71 24.02 -2.03
CA GLU A 378 -1.75 24.28 -0.96
C GLU A 378 -1.14 22.97 -0.43
N THR A 379 -1.96 21.95 -0.17
CA THR A 379 -1.47 20.65 0.30
C THR A 379 -0.53 20.00 -0.73
N VAL A 380 -0.86 20.04 -2.03
CA VAL A 380 0.00 19.49 -3.10
C VAL A 380 1.35 20.21 -3.15
N ARG A 381 1.34 21.54 -3.14
CA ARG A 381 2.58 22.33 -3.22
C ARG A 381 3.46 22.11 -1.98
N ASN A 382 2.87 22.10 -0.79
CA ASN A 382 3.59 21.82 0.44
C ASN A 382 4.13 20.38 0.48
N ALA A 383 3.38 19.41 -0.06
CA ALA A 383 3.83 18.02 -0.15
C ALA A 383 5.02 17.85 -1.11
N VAL A 384 5.05 18.56 -2.26
CA VAL A 384 6.22 18.55 -3.16
C VAL A 384 7.46 19.11 -2.46
N HIS A 385 7.32 20.24 -1.75
CA HIS A 385 8.42 20.81 -0.96
C HIS A 385 8.90 19.84 0.12
N PHE A 386 7.97 19.22 0.87
CA PHE A 386 8.31 18.18 1.85
C PHE A 386 9.08 17.03 1.20
N LEU A 387 8.61 16.50 0.08
CA LEU A 387 9.23 15.37 -0.60
C LEU A 387 10.59 15.72 -1.23
N ASP A 388 10.80 16.94 -1.72
CA ASP A 388 12.12 17.37 -2.17
C ASP A 388 13.11 17.41 -1.01
N ASN A 389 12.70 17.94 0.16
CA ASN A 389 13.54 17.95 1.35
C ASN A 389 13.87 16.54 1.85
N VAL A 390 12.96 15.57 1.69
CA VAL A 390 13.21 14.18 2.07
C VAL A 390 14.43 13.61 1.34
N ILE A 391 14.72 14.02 0.10
CA ILE A 391 15.91 13.55 -0.64
C ILE A 391 17.19 13.94 0.08
N ASP A 392 17.27 15.19 0.53
CA ASP A 392 18.49 15.72 1.16
C ASP A 392 18.60 15.28 2.63
N ALA A 393 17.48 15.09 3.33
CA ALA A 393 17.45 14.53 4.68
C ALA A 393 17.75 13.02 4.75
N ASN A 394 17.77 12.33 3.60
CA ASN A 394 17.89 10.87 3.53
C ASN A 394 19.30 10.39 3.84
N ARG A 395 19.41 9.24 4.51
CA ARG A 395 20.64 8.45 4.60
C ARG A 395 20.49 7.21 3.75
N PHE A 396 21.19 7.20 2.62
CA PHE A 396 21.10 6.09 1.67
C PHE A 396 21.92 4.89 2.14
N PRO A 397 21.45 3.66 1.89
CA PRO A 397 22.17 2.46 2.29
C PRO A 397 23.40 2.17 1.42
N LEU A 398 23.47 2.75 0.22
CA LEU A 398 24.53 2.56 -0.78
C LEU A 398 24.86 3.91 -1.44
N ASN A 399 26.12 4.12 -1.80
CA ASN A 399 26.59 5.34 -2.44
C ASN A 399 26.02 5.50 -3.86
N GLU A 400 25.94 4.39 -4.61
CA GLU A 400 25.39 4.37 -5.97
C GLU A 400 23.92 4.83 -5.98
N ILE A 401 23.18 4.49 -4.92
CA ILE A 401 21.80 4.93 -4.75
C ILE A 401 21.73 6.42 -4.42
N GLU A 402 22.61 6.90 -3.55
CA GLU A 402 22.69 8.32 -3.22
C GLU A 402 22.98 9.15 -4.46
N GLU A 403 24.01 8.79 -5.22
CA GLU A 403 24.42 9.46 -6.45
C GLU A 403 23.27 9.51 -7.46
N MET A 404 22.66 8.37 -7.77
CA MET A 404 21.57 8.31 -8.75
C MET A 404 20.32 9.06 -8.29
N THR A 405 19.95 8.92 -7.00
CA THR A 405 18.78 9.61 -6.45
C THR A 405 18.99 11.12 -6.43
N ARG A 406 20.17 11.61 -6.04
CA ARG A 406 20.48 13.06 -6.05
C ARG A 406 20.60 13.60 -7.47
N ALA A 407 21.06 12.81 -8.43
CA ALA A 407 21.19 13.23 -9.83
C ALA A 407 19.85 13.46 -10.53
N ASN A 408 18.82 12.69 -10.18
CA ASN A 408 17.49 12.76 -10.84
C ASN A 408 16.41 13.37 -9.95
N ARG A 409 16.59 13.34 -8.62
CA ARG A 409 15.69 13.88 -7.60
C ARG A 409 14.22 13.46 -7.78
N LYS A 410 13.98 12.19 -8.14
CA LYS A 410 12.61 11.68 -8.35
C LYS A 410 11.84 11.62 -7.03
N ILE A 411 10.63 12.16 -7.04
CA ILE A 411 9.67 12.04 -5.94
C ILE A 411 8.37 11.38 -6.43
N GLY A 412 7.60 10.84 -5.48
CA GLY A 412 6.34 10.17 -5.73
C GLY A 412 5.19 10.74 -4.91
N LEU A 413 4.64 11.86 -5.34
CA LEU A 413 3.39 12.40 -4.79
C LEU A 413 2.19 11.68 -5.39
N GLY A 414 1.42 11.02 -4.54
CA GLY A 414 0.16 10.38 -4.90
C GLY A 414 -1.02 10.87 -4.06
N VAL A 415 -2.08 10.08 -4.08
CA VAL A 415 -3.32 10.36 -3.36
C VAL A 415 -3.80 9.13 -2.61
N MET A 416 -4.63 9.34 -1.61
CA MET A 416 -5.42 8.32 -0.90
C MET A 416 -6.80 8.87 -0.57
N GLY A 417 -7.73 8.02 -0.12
CA GLY A 417 -9.07 8.46 0.27
C GLY A 417 -9.99 8.79 -0.92
N PHE A 418 -9.70 8.29 -2.13
CA PHE A 418 -10.50 8.60 -3.32
C PHE A 418 -11.93 8.05 -3.22
N ALA A 419 -12.12 6.81 -2.73
CA ALA A 419 -13.47 6.26 -2.55
C ALA A 419 -14.28 7.07 -1.53
N ASP A 420 -13.66 7.50 -0.42
CA ASP A 420 -14.33 8.35 0.58
C ASP A 420 -14.66 9.74 0.02
N MET A 421 -13.79 10.29 -0.83
CA MET A 421 -14.08 11.54 -1.54
C MET A 421 -15.32 11.40 -2.41
N LEU A 422 -15.42 10.33 -3.20
CA LEU A 422 -16.57 10.05 -4.05
C LEU A 422 -17.86 9.89 -3.24
N ILE A 423 -17.82 9.16 -2.13
CA ILE A 423 -18.95 9.02 -1.19
C ILE A 423 -19.41 10.39 -0.66
N LYS A 424 -18.48 11.26 -0.23
CA LYS A 424 -18.81 12.61 0.25
C LYS A 424 -19.39 13.53 -0.82
N LEU A 425 -19.09 13.26 -2.09
CA LEU A 425 -19.63 13.98 -3.24
C LEU A 425 -20.92 13.36 -3.79
N GLY A 426 -21.33 12.18 -3.29
CA GLY A 426 -22.50 11.46 -3.78
C GLY A 426 -22.30 10.78 -5.14
N VAL A 427 -21.05 10.53 -5.54
CA VAL A 427 -20.67 10.00 -6.86
C VAL A 427 -20.34 8.50 -6.76
N PRO A 428 -20.98 7.62 -7.55
CA PRO A 428 -20.62 6.20 -7.64
C PRO A 428 -19.23 5.98 -8.27
N TYR A 429 -18.44 5.06 -7.74
CA TYR A 429 -17.07 4.79 -8.21
C TYR A 429 -17.03 4.30 -9.66
N ASP A 430 -17.92 3.39 -10.01
CA ASP A 430 -18.11 2.76 -11.31
C ASP A 430 -18.98 3.62 -12.24
N SER A 431 -18.58 4.89 -12.42
CA SER A 431 -19.33 5.82 -13.27
C SER A 431 -18.45 6.74 -14.11
N GLU A 432 -19.00 7.23 -15.22
CA GLU A 432 -18.36 8.23 -16.06
C GLU A 432 -18.08 9.55 -15.31
N GLU A 433 -18.91 9.88 -14.33
CA GLU A 433 -18.70 11.05 -13.49
C GLU A 433 -17.45 10.89 -12.62
N ALA A 434 -17.26 9.72 -11.99
CA ALA A 434 -16.07 9.42 -11.22
C ALA A 434 -14.80 9.42 -12.10
N LEU A 435 -14.86 8.88 -13.33
CA LEU A 435 -13.73 8.94 -14.27
C LEU A 435 -13.37 10.39 -14.64
N ARG A 436 -14.36 11.22 -14.97
CA ARG A 436 -14.12 12.65 -15.27
C ARG A 436 -13.53 13.39 -14.08
N LEU A 437 -14.02 13.08 -12.87
CA LEU A 437 -13.48 13.67 -11.64
C LEU A 437 -12.04 13.20 -11.37
N ALA A 438 -11.75 11.91 -11.55
CA ALA A 438 -10.41 11.35 -11.42
C ALA A 438 -9.41 12.04 -12.37
N GLU A 439 -9.77 12.19 -13.65
CA GLU A 439 -8.94 12.90 -14.63
C GLU A 439 -8.73 14.37 -14.24
N LYS A 440 -9.82 15.08 -13.88
CA LYS A 440 -9.75 16.48 -13.48
C LYS A 440 -8.87 16.68 -12.24
N LEU A 441 -9.03 15.80 -11.26
CA LEU A 441 -8.28 15.84 -10.00
C LEU A 441 -6.80 15.54 -10.24
N MET A 442 -6.49 14.45 -10.93
CA MET A 442 -5.09 14.07 -11.12
C MET A 442 -4.36 15.05 -12.03
N ARG A 443 -5.03 15.60 -13.05
CA ARG A 443 -4.48 16.71 -13.84
C ARG A 443 -4.13 17.91 -12.96
N PHE A 444 -5.05 18.32 -12.08
CA PHE A 444 -4.82 19.44 -11.18
C PHE A 444 -3.65 19.19 -10.23
N VAL A 445 -3.58 18.00 -9.62
CA VAL A 445 -2.46 17.61 -8.76
C VAL A 445 -1.14 17.68 -9.52
N SER A 446 -1.06 17.12 -10.72
CA SER A 446 0.16 17.09 -11.51
C SER A 446 0.61 18.46 -11.99
N GLU A 447 -0.32 19.33 -12.41
CA GLU A 447 -0.02 20.70 -12.82
C GLU A 447 0.53 21.53 -11.65
N GLU A 448 -0.12 21.48 -10.48
CA GLU A 448 0.34 22.22 -9.30
C GLU A 448 1.64 21.67 -8.72
N ALA A 449 1.80 20.35 -8.72
CA ALA A 449 3.03 19.71 -8.27
C ALA A 449 4.20 20.08 -9.18
N ARG A 450 3.97 20.12 -10.50
CA ARG A 450 4.98 20.55 -11.49
C ARG A 450 5.32 22.03 -11.35
N ARG A 451 4.33 22.90 -11.17
CA ARG A 451 4.58 24.33 -10.88
C ARG A 451 5.48 24.49 -9.66
N LYS A 452 5.20 23.78 -8.57
CA LYS A 452 6.07 23.87 -7.39
C LYS A 452 7.47 23.32 -7.63
N SER A 453 7.62 22.23 -8.40
CA SER A 453 8.94 21.71 -8.75
C SER A 453 9.74 22.67 -9.65
N VAL A 454 9.08 23.42 -10.55
CA VAL A 454 9.71 24.49 -11.34
C VAL A 454 10.20 25.60 -10.43
N GLU A 455 9.34 26.11 -9.53
CA GLU A 455 9.72 27.15 -8.56
C GLU A 455 10.91 26.71 -7.69
N LEU A 456 10.89 25.48 -7.17
CA LEU A 456 12.02 24.93 -6.41
C LEU A 456 13.28 24.78 -7.28
N GLY A 457 13.14 24.53 -8.58
CA GLY A 457 14.25 24.46 -9.52
C GLY A 457 14.88 25.82 -9.76
N GLU A 458 14.07 26.88 -9.79
CA GLU A 458 14.53 28.27 -9.89
C GLU A 458 15.17 28.76 -8.57
N GLU A 459 14.59 28.39 -7.43
CA GLU A 459 15.06 28.77 -6.08
C GLU A 459 16.31 28.01 -5.64
N ARG A 460 16.39 26.70 -5.92
CA ARG A 460 17.40 25.77 -5.37
C ARG A 460 18.32 25.16 -6.42
N GLY A 461 18.11 25.50 -7.69
CA GLY A 461 18.73 24.83 -8.82
C GLY A 461 17.95 23.59 -9.27
N SER A 462 18.00 23.33 -10.58
CA SER A 462 17.41 22.14 -11.19
C SER A 462 18.07 20.85 -10.71
N PHE A 463 17.41 19.70 -10.92
CA PHE A 463 18.08 18.41 -10.71
C PHE A 463 19.30 18.27 -11.65
N PRO A 464 20.40 17.63 -11.22
CA PRO A 464 21.65 17.59 -12.00
C PRO A 464 21.52 17.09 -13.45
N ASN A 465 20.67 16.10 -13.71
CA ASN A 465 20.45 15.58 -15.08
C ASN A 465 19.41 16.37 -15.90
N PHE A 466 19.06 17.60 -15.51
CA PHE A 466 18.02 18.39 -16.16
C PHE A 466 18.26 18.61 -17.66
N ASP A 467 19.50 18.92 -18.07
CA ASP A 467 19.88 19.14 -19.47
C ASP A 467 19.84 17.88 -20.34
N ARG A 468 19.69 16.71 -19.71
CA ARG A 468 19.52 15.40 -20.35
C ARG A 468 18.07 14.91 -20.27
N SER A 469 17.15 15.79 -19.91
CA SER A 469 15.74 15.49 -19.75
C SER A 469 14.87 16.19 -20.77
N VAL A 470 13.65 15.67 -20.96
CA VAL A 470 12.60 16.30 -21.79
C VAL A 470 12.09 17.64 -21.23
N TRP A 471 12.54 18.03 -20.03
CA TRP A 471 12.10 19.26 -19.36
C TRP A 471 12.92 20.48 -19.75
N LYS A 472 14.17 20.30 -20.22
CA LYS A 472 15.09 21.40 -20.56
C LYS A 472 14.53 22.37 -21.60
N ASP A 473 13.75 21.85 -22.55
CA ASP A 473 13.15 22.64 -23.63
C ASP A 473 11.80 23.26 -23.22
N LYS A 474 11.28 22.93 -22.03
CA LYS A 474 9.94 23.31 -21.57
C LYS A 474 9.94 24.30 -20.42
N TYR A 475 11.00 24.29 -19.60
CA TYR A 475 11.08 25.08 -18.38
C TYR A 475 12.48 25.69 -18.23
N SER A 476 12.57 26.84 -17.57
CA SER A 476 13.82 27.48 -17.12
C SER A 476 14.54 26.65 -16.06
N GLY A 477 13.77 25.98 -15.20
CA GLY A 477 14.27 25.09 -14.17
C GLY A 477 13.24 24.05 -13.74
N MET A 478 13.73 22.94 -13.18
CA MET A 478 12.90 21.86 -12.65
C MET A 478 13.66 21.14 -11.55
N ARG A 479 13.07 21.03 -10.35
CA ARG A 479 13.74 20.42 -9.21
C ARG A 479 13.76 18.89 -9.24
N ASN A 480 12.76 18.26 -9.87
CA ASN A 480 12.55 16.82 -9.81
C ASN A 480 12.29 16.23 -11.21
N ALA A 481 12.97 15.14 -11.58
CA ALA A 481 12.78 14.52 -12.90
C ALA A 481 11.37 13.93 -13.09
N THR A 482 10.78 13.38 -12.02
CA THR A 482 9.38 12.93 -11.95
C THR A 482 8.80 13.33 -10.62
N ILE A 483 7.49 13.59 -10.56
CA ILE A 483 6.84 14.17 -9.38
C ILE A 483 5.70 13.29 -8.87
N THR A 484 4.91 12.73 -9.77
CA THR A 484 3.65 12.06 -9.41
C THR A 484 3.68 10.55 -9.57
N THR A 485 2.98 9.84 -8.69
CA THR A 485 2.78 8.38 -8.70
C THR A 485 1.45 8.06 -8.00
N ILE A 486 0.92 6.85 -8.15
CA ILE A 486 -0.18 6.37 -7.30
C ILE A 486 0.27 5.09 -6.61
N ALA A 487 0.70 5.22 -5.36
CA ALA A 487 1.21 4.11 -4.56
C ALA A 487 0.10 3.42 -3.75
N PRO A 488 0.28 2.16 -3.34
CA PRO A 488 -0.54 1.57 -2.31
C PRO A 488 -0.32 2.29 -0.99
N THR A 489 -1.41 2.75 -0.37
CA THR A 489 -1.34 3.45 0.91
C THR A 489 -1.75 2.54 2.07
N GLY A 490 -1.40 1.26 2.02
CA GLY A 490 -1.93 0.22 2.92
C GLY A 490 -1.79 0.52 4.41
N SER A 491 -0.66 1.10 4.86
CA SER A 491 -0.52 1.52 6.26
C SER A 491 -0.96 2.96 6.51
N ILE A 492 -0.58 3.89 5.62
CA ILE A 492 -0.81 5.33 5.86
C ILE A 492 -2.28 5.73 5.71
N SER A 493 -3.06 5.03 4.89
CA SER A 493 -4.52 5.23 4.82
C SER A 493 -5.23 4.75 6.09
N ILE A 494 -4.74 3.69 6.74
CA ILE A 494 -5.24 3.27 8.06
C ILE A 494 -4.93 4.35 9.11
N ILE A 495 -3.72 4.91 9.09
CA ILE A 495 -3.34 6.03 9.97
C ILE A 495 -4.24 7.24 9.71
N ALA A 496 -4.48 7.57 8.44
CA ALA A 496 -5.34 8.68 8.04
C ALA A 496 -6.85 8.41 8.23
N GLY A 497 -7.25 7.16 8.47
CA GLY A 497 -8.63 6.74 8.60
C GLY A 497 -9.43 6.88 7.29
N CYS A 498 -8.84 6.55 6.15
CA CYS A 498 -9.48 6.61 4.83
C CYS A 498 -9.16 5.38 3.96
N SER A 499 -9.80 5.31 2.80
CA SER A 499 -9.61 4.34 1.73
C SER A 499 -8.21 4.41 1.15
N SER A 500 -7.72 3.27 0.67
CA SER A 500 -6.35 3.14 0.17
C SER A 500 -6.21 3.68 -1.25
N GLY A 501 -5.25 4.57 -1.48
CA GLY A 501 -4.89 5.04 -2.82
C GLY A 501 -6.10 5.53 -3.61
N ILE A 502 -6.23 4.99 -4.82
CA ILE A 502 -7.41 5.13 -5.68
C ILE A 502 -8.31 3.88 -5.64
N GLU A 503 -8.07 2.95 -4.72
CA GLU A 503 -8.86 1.73 -4.59
C GLU A 503 -10.30 2.05 -4.13
N PRO A 504 -11.31 1.31 -4.61
CA PRO A 504 -12.63 1.34 -4.00
C PRO A 504 -12.59 0.71 -2.60
N LEU A 505 -13.69 0.81 -1.86
CA LEU A 505 -13.81 0.12 -0.58
C LEU A 505 -13.68 -1.38 -0.80
N PHE A 506 -12.85 -2.08 -0.02
CA PHE A 506 -12.84 -3.54 -0.10
C PHE A 506 -14.13 -4.14 0.46
N ALA A 507 -14.59 -3.61 1.59
CA ALA A 507 -15.85 -3.94 2.22
C ALA A 507 -16.38 -2.71 2.98
N VAL A 508 -17.69 -2.55 3.09
CA VAL A 508 -18.33 -1.50 3.89
C VAL A 508 -18.23 -1.81 5.38
N SER A 509 -18.40 -3.09 5.74
CA SER A 509 -18.08 -3.61 7.06
C SER A 509 -17.45 -4.99 6.94
N PHE A 510 -16.47 -5.29 7.80
CA PHE A 510 -15.82 -6.60 7.84
C PHE A 510 -15.34 -6.92 9.26
N MET A 511 -15.12 -8.22 9.52
CA MET A 511 -14.53 -8.68 10.77
C MET A 511 -13.01 -8.75 10.64
N ARG A 512 -12.31 -8.04 11.52
CA ARG A 512 -10.86 -8.17 11.64
C ARG A 512 -10.50 -9.06 12.82
N LYS A 513 -9.66 -10.07 12.57
CA LYS A 513 -9.06 -10.87 13.64
C LYS A 513 -7.97 -10.04 14.31
N VAL A 514 -8.12 -9.77 15.59
CA VAL A 514 -7.09 -9.16 16.42
C VAL A 514 -6.32 -10.28 17.13
N LEU A 515 -5.09 -9.99 17.56
CA LEU A 515 -4.32 -10.86 18.47
C LEU A 515 -5.18 -11.28 19.67
N GLU A 516 -4.95 -12.50 20.18
CA GLU A 516 -5.71 -13.18 21.25
C GLU A 516 -7.08 -13.75 20.86
N GLY A 517 -7.41 -13.80 19.57
CA GLY A 517 -8.63 -14.48 19.09
C GLY A 517 -9.90 -13.61 19.15
N THR A 518 -9.78 -12.36 19.61
CA THR A 518 -10.87 -11.39 19.64
C THR A 518 -11.20 -10.89 18.23
N ARG A 519 -12.50 -10.88 17.89
CA ARG A 519 -13.03 -10.36 16.62
C ARG A 519 -13.48 -8.92 16.82
N LEU A 520 -13.00 -7.99 15.98
CA LEU A 520 -13.52 -6.62 15.95
C LEU A 520 -14.30 -6.37 14.67
N PHE A 521 -15.52 -5.84 14.81
CA PHE A 521 -16.28 -5.28 13.70
C PHE A 521 -15.66 -3.95 13.30
N GLU A 522 -15.24 -3.85 12.04
CA GLU A 522 -14.79 -2.61 11.43
C GLU A 522 -15.87 -2.17 10.44
N ILE A 523 -16.27 -0.90 10.52
CA ILE A 523 -17.25 -0.28 9.64
C ILE A 523 -16.63 0.97 9.02
N ASN A 524 -16.96 1.24 7.76
CA ASN A 524 -16.62 2.50 7.14
C ASN A 524 -17.27 3.66 7.95
N PRO A 525 -16.48 4.63 8.46
CA PRO A 525 -17.01 5.70 9.30
C PRO A 525 -18.05 6.60 8.61
N LEU A 526 -17.95 6.79 7.28
CA LEU A 526 -18.93 7.57 6.52
C LEU A 526 -20.27 6.84 6.43
N PHE A 527 -20.24 5.51 6.23
CA PHE A 527 -21.44 4.71 6.24
C PHE A 527 -22.14 4.77 7.60
N GLU A 528 -21.37 4.60 8.69
CA GLU A 528 -21.91 4.67 10.05
C GLU A 528 -22.59 6.02 10.33
N MET A 529 -21.94 7.11 9.94
CA MET A 529 -22.47 8.48 10.10
C MET A 529 -23.78 8.66 9.31
N ILE A 530 -23.78 8.32 8.01
CA ILE A 530 -24.96 8.46 7.14
C ILE A 530 -26.11 7.58 7.63
N ALA A 531 -25.83 6.36 8.06
CA ALA A 531 -26.84 5.45 8.58
C ALA A 531 -27.50 5.97 9.86
N LYS A 532 -26.72 6.58 10.76
CA LYS A 532 -27.23 7.19 11.99
C LYS A 532 -28.04 8.45 11.70
N GLU A 533 -27.50 9.35 10.88
CA GLU A 533 -28.17 10.62 10.52
C GLU A 533 -29.51 10.39 9.81
N ARG A 534 -29.59 9.34 8.99
CA ARG A 534 -30.81 8.99 8.23
C ARG A 534 -31.68 7.93 8.90
N GLY A 535 -31.35 7.52 10.13
CA GLY A 535 -32.22 6.66 10.95
C GLY A 535 -32.36 5.20 10.48
N PHE A 536 -31.44 4.68 9.65
CA PHE A 536 -31.45 3.27 9.22
C PHE A 536 -30.35 2.42 9.87
N TYR A 537 -29.57 2.99 10.79
CA TYR A 537 -28.55 2.28 11.54
C TYR A 537 -29.15 1.25 12.51
N SER A 538 -28.73 -0.01 12.42
CA SER A 538 -29.06 -1.06 13.39
C SER A 538 -27.94 -2.09 13.49
N ALA A 539 -27.82 -2.77 14.64
CA ALA A 539 -26.82 -3.83 14.82
C ALA A 539 -27.03 -5.01 13.85
N GLY A 540 -28.29 -5.37 13.56
CA GLY A 540 -28.63 -6.42 12.59
C GLY A 540 -28.20 -6.07 11.17
N LEU A 541 -28.39 -4.81 10.76
CA LEU A 541 -27.92 -4.33 9.46
C LEU A 541 -26.39 -4.46 9.33
N LEU A 542 -25.64 -4.08 10.37
CA LEU A 542 -24.17 -4.16 10.33
C LEU A 542 -23.66 -5.59 10.20
N GLU A 543 -24.33 -6.52 10.85
CA GLU A 543 -23.97 -7.92 10.76
C GLU A 543 -24.28 -8.51 9.38
N GLU A 544 -25.41 -8.13 8.78
CA GLU A 544 -25.74 -8.51 7.40
C GLU A 544 -24.71 -7.97 6.41
N ILE A 545 -24.29 -6.71 6.57
CA ILE A 545 -23.21 -6.10 5.78
C ILE A 545 -21.88 -6.82 6.04
N ALA A 546 -21.54 -7.16 7.29
CA ALA A 546 -20.29 -7.85 7.60
C ALA A 546 -20.24 -9.28 7.02
N GLY A 547 -21.40 -9.92 6.85
CA GLY A 547 -21.52 -11.23 6.23
C GLY A 547 -21.23 -11.22 4.72
N THR A 548 -21.67 -10.19 4.02
CA THR A 548 -21.50 -10.05 2.55
C THR A 548 -20.35 -9.13 2.16
N GLY A 549 -19.86 -8.30 3.07
CA GLY A 549 -18.91 -7.21 2.84
C GLY A 549 -19.51 -5.99 2.14
N SER A 550 -20.73 -6.10 1.61
CA SER A 550 -21.35 -5.13 0.70
C SER A 550 -22.71 -4.68 1.22
N VAL A 551 -23.18 -3.52 0.74
CA VAL A 551 -24.56 -3.06 0.99
C VAL A 551 -25.50 -3.41 -0.16
N GLN A 552 -24.97 -3.97 -1.25
CA GLN A 552 -25.79 -4.39 -2.38
C GLN A 552 -26.72 -5.53 -1.97
N GLY A 553 -27.98 -5.47 -2.40
CA GLY A 553 -29.00 -6.49 -2.09
C GLY A 553 -29.55 -6.46 -0.66
N ILE A 554 -28.99 -5.66 0.26
CA ILE A 554 -29.45 -5.57 1.64
C ILE A 554 -30.73 -4.73 1.75
N ARG A 555 -31.74 -5.28 2.43
CA ARG A 555 -33.02 -4.57 2.67
C ARG A 555 -32.84 -3.51 3.75
N GLY A 556 -33.45 -2.34 3.57
CA GLY A 556 -33.38 -1.23 4.54
C GLY A 556 -32.26 -0.22 4.31
N VAL A 557 -31.30 -0.50 3.42
CA VAL A 557 -30.35 0.52 2.94
C VAL A 557 -30.99 1.28 1.78
N PRO A 558 -31.07 2.63 1.81
CA PRO A 558 -31.59 3.44 0.71
C PRO A 558 -30.81 3.24 -0.60
N GLU A 559 -31.49 3.29 -1.75
CA GLU A 559 -30.86 3.04 -3.06
C GLU A 559 -29.79 4.08 -3.43
N ASP A 560 -29.95 5.33 -3.01
CA ASP A 560 -28.93 6.36 -3.22
C ASP A 560 -27.65 6.10 -2.40
N VAL A 561 -27.79 5.47 -1.22
CA VAL A 561 -26.65 5.02 -0.39
C VAL A 561 -26.00 3.79 -1.03
N LYS A 562 -26.77 2.79 -1.46
CA LYS A 562 -26.23 1.62 -2.17
C LYS A 562 -25.42 2.01 -3.40
N ARG A 563 -25.91 3.00 -4.15
CA ARG A 563 -25.25 3.52 -5.34
C ARG A 563 -23.83 4.02 -5.06
N VAL A 564 -23.57 4.65 -3.90
CA VAL A 564 -22.26 5.25 -3.61
C VAL A 564 -21.35 4.35 -2.77
N PHE A 565 -21.92 3.43 -2.00
CA PHE A 565 -21.18 2.45 -1.20
C PHE A 565 -20.96 1.14 -1.96
N VAL A 566 -20.34 1.24 -3.14
CA VAL A 566 -19.88 0.08 -3.92
C VAL A 566 -18.51 -0.41 -3.44
N THR A 567 -18.34 -1.72 -3.41
CA THR A 567 -17.10 -2.39 -3.00
C THR A 567 -16.31 -2.91 -4.19
N ALA A 568 -15.07 -3.30 -3.96
CA ALA A 568 -14.17 -3.84 -4.99
C ALA A 568 -14.73 -5.08 -5.71
N LEU A 569 -15.62 -5.86 -5.06
CA LEU A 569 -16.25 -7.03 -5.69
C LEU A 569 -17.60 -6.71 -6.33
N ASP A 570 -18.21 -5.56 -6.01
CA ASP A 570 -19.41 -5.07 -6.71
C ASP A 570 -19.07 -4.44 -8.07
N ILE A 571 -17.84 -3.91 -8.19
CA ILE A 571 -17.38 -3.17 -9.36
C ILE A 571 -16.88 -4.14 -10.43
N SER A 572 -17.36 -3.97 -11.67
CA SER A 572 -16.89 -4.79 -12.79
C SER A 572 -15.39 -4.56 -13.08
N PRO A 573 -14.66 -5.58 -13.60
CA PRO A 573 -13.23 -5.45 -13.89
C PRO A 573 -12.89 -4.28 -14.83
N GLU A 574 -13.76 -3.99 -15.81
CA GLU A 574 -13.58 -2.88 -16.75
C GLU A 574 -13.42 -1.53 -16.04
N TRP A 575 -14.32 -1.24 -15.09
CA TRP A 575 -14.31 0.02 -14.34
C TRP A 575 -13.02 0.21 -13.52
N HIS A 576 -12.45 -0.87 -12.98
CA HIS A 576 -11.15 -0.80 -12.31
C HIS A 576 -10.04 -0.36 -13.27
N VAL A 577 -9.97 -0.93 -14.46
CA VAL A 577 -8.94 -0.60 -15.47
C VAL A 577 -9.15 0.83 -15.98
N ARG A 578 -10.39 1.23 -16.26
CA ARG A 578 -10.72 2.59 -16.71
C ARG A 578 -10.34 3.63 -15.66
N MET A 579 -10.59 3.35 -14.38
CA MET A 579 -10.17 4.23 -13.29
C MET A 579 -8.64 4.33 -13.20
N GLN A 580 -7.93 3.20 -13.31
CA GLN A 580 -6.47 3.20 -13.36
C GLN A 580 -5.95 4.07 -14.51
N ALA A 581 -6.51 3.92 -15.71
CA ALA A 581 -6.14 4.69 -16.89
C ALA A 581 -6.39 6.20 -16.71
N ALA A 582 -7.51 6.58 -16.10
CA ALA A 582 -7.86 7.97 -15.81
C ALA A 582 -6.78 8.68 -14.95
N PHE A 583 -6.29 8.00 -13.90
CA PHE A 583 -5.18 8.52 -13.10
C PHE A 583 -3.83 8.44 -13.83
N GLN A 584 -3.57 7.34 -14.56
CA GLN A 584 -2.30 7.12 -15.25
C GLN A 584 -2.02 8.19 -16.32
N LYS A 585 -3.07 8.71 -16.98
CA LYS A 585 -2.98 9.77 -18.00
C LYS A 585 -2.22 11.01 -17.51
N TYR A 586 -2.37 11.36 -16.24
CA TYR A 586 -1.77 12.54 -15.63
C TYR A 586 -0.66 12.20 -14.62
N THR A 587 -0.20 10.94 -14.56
CA THR A 587 0.84 10.51 -13.61
C THR A 587 2.18 10.32 -14.33
N ASP A 588 3.26 10.92 -13.81
CA ASP A 588 4.60 10.83 -14.41
C ASP A 588 5.17 9.40 -14.31
N ASN A 589 5.08 8.79 -13.13
CA ASN A 589 5.48 7.40 -12.88
C ASN A 589 4.33 6.44 -13.24
N ALA A 590 4.04 5.41 -12.45
CA ALA A 590 2.96 4.46 -12.71
C ALA A 590 1.88 4.49 -11.61
N VAL A 591 0.83 3.71 -11.83
CA VAL A 591 -0.31 3.57 -10.92
C VAL A 591 -0.37 2.15 -10.41
N SER A 592 -0.26 1.97 -9.09
CA SER A 592 -0.59 0.70 -8.44
C SER A 592 -2.10 0.63 -8.24
N LYS A 593 -2.72 -0.34 -8.91
CA LYS A 593 -4.15 -0.63 -8.80
C LYS A 593 -4.35 -2.13 -8.91
N THR A 594 -5.11 -2.69 -7.99
CA THR A 594 -5.55 -4.09 -8.10
C THR A 594 -6.87 -4.14 -8.84
N VAL A 595 -6.95 -4.91 -9.93
CA VAL A 595 -8.23 -5.27 -10.54
C VAL A 595 -8.75 -6.50 -9.79
N ASN A 596 -9.68 -6.26 -8.87
CA ASN A 596 -10.32 -7.34 -8.13
C ASN A 596 -11.36 -7.99 -9.03
N VAL A 597 -11.37 -9.33 -9.06
CA VAL A 597 -12.38 -10.10 -9.79
C VAL A 597 -13.00 -11.13 -8.85
N PRO A 598 -14.30 -11.43 -8.99
CA PRO A 598 -14.99 -12.37 -8.10
C PRO A 598 -14.46 -13.81 -8.27
N HIS A 599 -14.77 -14.68 -7.31
CA HIS A 599 -14.27 -16.06 -7.30
C HIS A 599 -14.63 -16.83 -8.57
N GLU A 600 -15.83 -16.59 -9.11
CA GLU A 600 -16.41 -17.18 -10.31
C GLU A 600 -15.91 -16.57 -11.64
N ALA A 601 -15.08 -15.53 -11.59
CA ALA A 601 -14.47 -14.96 -12.79
C ALA A 601 -13.74 -16.04 -13.59
N ARG A 602 -13.71 -15.91 -14.92
CA ARG A 602 -13.01 -16.85 -15.81
C ARG A 602 -11.67 -16.30 -16.27
N VAL A 603 -10.85 -17.13 -16.92
CA VAL A 603 -9.55 -16.71 -17.46
C VAL A 603 -9.73 -15.62 -18.51
N GLU A 604 -10.79 -15.71 -19.33
CA GLU A 604 -11.09 -14.72 -20.38
C GLU A 604 -11.39 -13.33 -19.78
N ASP A 605 -11.87 -13.25 -18.54
CA ASP A 605 -12.09 -11.96 -17.87
C ASP A 605 -10.76 -11.30 -17.47
N VAL A 606 -9.76 -12.09 -17.08
CA VAL A 606 -8.39 -11.62 -16.81
C VAL A 606 -7.72 -11.16 -18.10
N GLU A 607 -7.91 -11.91 -19.19
CA GLU A 607 -7.36 -11.54 -20.49
C GLU A 607 -7.95 -10.23 -21.01
N LYS A 608 -9.26 -10.03 -20.89
CA LYS A 608 -9.93 -8.75 -21.22
C LYS A 608 -9.34 -7.58 -20.42
N VAL A 609 -9.04 -7.78 -19.15
CA VAL A 609 -8.39 -6.78 -18.29
C VAL A 609 -7.01 -6.40 -18.84
N PHE A 610 -6.20 -7.39 -19.22
CA PHE A 610 -4.87 -7.14 -19.78
C PHE A 610 -4.95 -6.36 -21.10
N TRP A 611 -5.84 -6.78 -22.01
CA TRP A 611 -6.07 -6.10 -23.28
C TRP A 611 -6.55 -4.66 -23.10
N LEU A 612 -7.49 -4.45 -22.19
CA LEU A 612 -8.02 -3.12 -21.92
C LEU A 612 -6.92 -2.20 -21.34
N ALA A 613 -6.10 -2.70 -20.42
CA ALA A 613 -4.99 -1.94 -19.85
C ALA A 613 -3.97 -1.54 -20.92
N TYR A 614 -3.64 -2.46 -21.85
CA TYR A 614 -2.77 -2.17 -22.99
C TYR A 614 -3.35 -1.06 -23.89
N ARG A 615 -4.63 -1.21 -24.28
CA ARG A 615 -5.33 -0.26 -25.17
C ARG A 615 -5.44 1.13 -24.55
N LEU A 616 -5.67 1.19 -23.24
CA LEU A 616 -5.77 2.45 -22.49
C LEU A 616 -4.41 3.04 -22.07
N LYS A 617 -3.30 2.45 -22.53
CA LYS A 617 -1.93 2.93 -22.26
C LYS A 617 -1.61 3.00 -20.76
N CYS A 618 -2.10 2.01 -20.00
CA CYS A 618 -1.59 1.76 -18.66
C CYS A 618 -0.11 1.33 -18.75
N LYS A 619 0.68 1.61 -17.69
CA LYS A 619 2.10 1.22 -17.64
C LYS A 619 2.33 -0.20 -17.13
N GLY A 620 1.35 -0.73 -16.40
CA GLY A 620 1.29 -2.12 -15.98
C GLY A 620 -0.11 -2.45 -15.45
N ILE A 621 -0.36 -3.72 -15.15
CA ILE A 621 -1.65 -4.20 -14.64
C ILE A 621 -1.48 -5.41 -13.73
N THR A 622 -2.29 -5.45 -12.67
CA THR A 622 -2.35 -6.56 -11.71
C THR A 622 -3.79 -6.97 -11.48
N VAL A 623 -4.04 -8.28 -11.49
CA VAL A 623 -5.35 -8.87 -11.26
C VAL A 623 -5.31 -9.73 -10.00
N TYR A 624 -6.36 -9.65 -9.20
CA TYR A 624 -6.54 -10.51 -8.04
C TYR A 624 -7.93 -11.12 -8.06
N ARG A 625 -8.00 -12.44 -8.28
CA ARG A 625 -9.23 -13.21 -8.14
C ARG A 625 -9.46 -13.58 -6.69
N TYR A 626 -10.62 -13.21 -6.15
CA TYR A 626 -10.97 -13.51 -4.77
C TYR A 626 -10.93 -15.03 -4.51
N GLY A 627 -10.21 -15.44 -3.45
CA GLY A 627 -10.01 -16.85 -3.12
C GLY A 627 -8.95 -17.61 -3.91
N SER A 628 -8.18 -16.96 -4.80
CA SER A 628 -7.07 -17.61 -5.53
C SER A 628 -5.87 -17.94 -4.64
N LYS A 629 -5.66 -17.18 -3.55
CA LYS A 629 -4.61 -17.43 -2.55
C LYS A 629 -5.20 -18.05 -1.27
N PRO A 630 -4.53 -19.04 -0.65
CA PRO A 630 -5.00 -19.70 0.57
C PRO A 630 -5.02 -18.78 1.79
N GLU A 631 -4.11 -17.80 1.86
CA GLU A 631 -4.08 -16.76 2.88
C GLU A 631 -4.49 -15.42 2.28
N GLN A 632 -5.63 -14.88 2.70
CA GLN A 632 -6.11 -13.56 2.29
C GLN A 632 -5.95 -12.55 3.43
N VAL A 633 -5.42 -11.37 3.13
CA VAL A 633 -5.23 -10.30 4.11
C VAL A 633 -6.56 -9.71 4.56
N LEU A 634 -7.54 -9.64 3.65
CA LEU A 634 -8.89 -9.16 3.89
C LEU A 634 -9.88 -10.29 3.58
N ASN A 635 -10.80 -10.56 4.50
CA ASN A 635 -11.76 -11.66 4.40
C ASN A 635 -13.19 -11.14 4.57
N ILE A 636 -14.11 -11.66 3.75
CA ILE A 636 -15.55 -11.45 3.84
C ILE A 636 -16.19 -12.71 4.44
N GLY A 637 -17.08 -12.58 5.42
CA GLY A 637 -17.86 -13.69 5.99
C GLY A 637 -17.15 -14.57 7.06
N GLU A 638 -17.80 -15.68 7.43
CA GLU A 638 -17.32 -16.60 8.47
C GLU A 638 -16.02 -17.32 8.07
N ILE A 639 -14.99 -17.13 8.88
CA ILE A 639 -13.81 -17.98 8.87
C ILE A 639 -14.25 -19.39 9.25
N LYS A 640 -14.38 -20.30 8.27
CA LYS A 640 -14.41 -21.74 8.55
C LYS A 640 -13.06 -22.11 9.14
N THR A 641 -13.02 -22.33 10.45
CA THR A 641 -11.85 -22.88 11.13
C THR A 641 -11.63 -24.29 10.62
N GLU A 642 -10.65 -24.47 9.73
CA GLU A 642 -10.04 -25.79 9.61
C GLU A 642 -9.44 -26.14 10.97
N LYS A 643 -9.86 -27.27 11.55
CA LYS A 643 -9.16 -27.92 12.65
C LYS A 643 -7.81 -28.42 12.14
N ARG A 644 -6.82 -27.55 11.93
CA ARG A 644 -5.44 -27.98 11.76
C ARG A 644 -4.69 -27.89 13.09
N ARG A 645 -4.28 -29.07 13.54
CA ARG A 645 -3.29 -29.33 14.60
C ARG A 645 -2.00 -28.57 14.27
N PHE A 646 -1.41 -27.99 15.31
CA PHE A 646 -0.17 -27.22 15.38
C PHE A 646 -0.27 -25.74 14.96
N VAL A 647 -0.57 -24.92 15.96
CA VAL A 647 -0.24 -23.49 16.01
C VAL A 647 1.20 -23.38 16.48
N SER A 648 2.11 -22.87 15.64
CA SER A 648 3.43 -22.43 16.10
C SER A 648 3.29 -21.12 16.86
N VAL A 649 3.83 -21.09 18.08
CA VAL A 649 3.84 -19.93 18.96
C VAL A 649 4.68 -18.81 18.33
N GLU A 650 4.10 -17.60 18.22
CA GLU A 650 4.80 -16.37 17.83
C GLU A 650 5.86 -16.01 18.90
N SER A 651 7.08 -15.69 18.46
CA SER A 651 8.28 -15.53 19.29
C SER A 651 8.36 -14.20 20.05
N GLU A 652 7.32 -13.84 20.79
CA GLU A 652 7.38 -12.78 21.81
C GLU A 652 7.29 -13.41 23.21
N TYR A 653 8.28 -14.24 23.54
CA TYR A 653 8.59 -14.60 24.93
C TYR A 653 9.78 -13.76 25.39
N ALA A 654 9.55 -12.95 26.42
CA ALA A 654 10.56 -12.08 27.01
C ALA A 654 11.61 -12.91 27.76
N GLY A 655 12.88 -12.74 27.39
CA GLY A 655 14.10 -12.99 28.17
C GLY A 655 14.13 -14.10 29.23
N GLY A 656 14.89 -15.16 28.95
CA GLY A 656 15.47 -16.07 29.94
C GLY A 656 16.57 -16.92 29.31
N CYS A 657 17.78 -16.85 29.86
CA CYS A 657 19.02 -17.49 29.37
C CYS A 657 18.81 -18.97 28.93
N PRO A 658 19.06 -19.36 27.66
CA PRO A 658 19.09 -20.76 27.29
C PRO A 658 20.47 -21.29 27.66
N THR A 659 20.58 -21.74 28.91
CA THR A 659 21.60 -22.62 29.54
C THR A 659 22.30 -22.01 30.76
N LYS A 660 22.50 -22.87 31.78
CA LYS A 660 23.76 -23.09 32.52
C LYS A 660 23.50 -24.06 33.69
N THR A 661 23.60 -25.37 33.47
CA THR A 661 24.21 -26.20 34.51
C THR A 661 25.57 -25.59 34.81
N CYS A 662 25.75 -25.07 36.02
CA CYS A 662 27.05 -24.64 36.54
C CYS A 662 27.61 -25.87 37.30
N PRO A 663 28.64 -26.57 36.81
CA PRO A 663 29.31 -27.58 37.60
C PRO A 663 30.40 -26.93 38.46
N PHE A 664 30.39 -27.23 39.76
CA PHE A 664 31.50 -27.41 40.72
C PHE A 664 30.91 -27.30 42.15
N PRO A 665 31.33 -28.08 43.18
CA PRO A 665 32.51 -28.97 43.32
C PRO A 665 32.12 -30.46 43.45
N ASN A 666 33.00 -31.47 43.39
CA ASN A 666 34.46 -31.54 43.50
C ASN A 666 35.18 -31.81 42.18
#